data_AF-A0A7Y9ARU8-F1
#
_entry.id   AF-A0A7Y9ARU8-F1
#
_cell.length_a   1.000
_cell.length_b   1.000
_cell.length_c   1.000
_cell.angle_alpha   90.00
_cell.angle_beta   90.00
_cell.angle_gamma   90.00
#
_symmetry.space_group_name_H-M   'P 1'
#
loop_
_entity.id
_entity.type
_entity.pdbx_description
1 polymer ?
#
loop_
_entity_poly.entity_id
_entity_poly.type
_entity_poly.pdbx_seq_one_letter_code
_entity_poly.pdbx_strand_id
1 'polypeptide(L)'
;MSNDRPTGPPRVRRGAPIRRPHPGRTLVALVLVVVAVFAAVGAGSIWSDARWSPGLALDLEGGTQVVLTPRSLSGQQVPTEQVQRAADIIRQRVDATGLSETEVQVQGGQNISVSIPGAATREQLDLISQSAQLRMRVVLYDEPVAPAAAPTEGSTAAPTETAAPTDTATPTDPAAPTGSATPGDAASASPTQSSDGAAAPAALQAATTAPADPAAPAPADPAAPAATSTPPSLADIATPTPTGPAQPTGTPSPAPTDASDQAWLNDPQLVTLFQNLDCADPTQRQGGVVDDPTRPLVTCSQDGTYKYVLGPAELEGTQLVSATSAQATNSQGFTTGSWVVRLKFNSAGAEAFSALTTRISTLEAPRNQFAAVLDGLVITAPSVDQRFGADVDIEGSFTQESSEALAQQLQFGALPVSFVVQTQDQVSATLGSDQLRNGLIAGLVGLVLVVAYSLVQYRALGLVTIGSLVLAAALNYGVLLLLSWLQGFRLSLAGVAGLIVAIGVTADSFILFFERVRDEIRDGRILSSAVEAGWHRARRTILVSDAVSLLSAVVLYVLAVGNVRGFAYTLGITTIIDVLVVVLFTHPVVALLARTKFFGGGHKLSGFDPEHLGSVVARHALHHGEHRPTVAERRRAEREAARQEARSGAGSGQTSGDDENGTDS
;
A
#
# COMPACT_ATOMS: atom_id res chain seq x y z
N MET A 1 -67.85 34.69 31.91
CA MET A 1 -66.97 35.52 31.04
C MET A 1 -65.58 34.91 31.09
N SER A 2 -65.16 34.18 30.04
CA SER A 2 -64.56 34.70 28.80
C SER A 2 -63.30 35.52 29.07
N ASN A 3 -62.15 34.98 28.70
CA ASN A 3 -60.81 35.53 28.96
C ASN A 3 -60.11 35.79 27.62
N ASP A 4 -60.65 36.75 26.87
CA ASP A 4 -60.16 37.13 25.55
C ASP A 4 -58.80 37.82 25.64
N ARG A 5 -57.75 37.08 25.28
CA ARG A 5 -56.41 37.64 25.03
C ARG A 5 -56.26 37.92 23.54
N PRO A 6 -56.00 39.17 23.11
CA PRO A 6 -55.81 39.47 21.69
C PRO A 6 -54.55 38.77 21.16
N THR A 7 -54.72 38.01 20.08
CA THR A 7 -53.62 37.32 19.38
C THR A 7 -52.83 38.32 18.53
N GLY A 8 -51.70 38.78 19.07
CA GLY A 8 -50.76 39.62 18.33
C GLY A 8 -50.24 38.91 17.06
N PRO A 9 -50.00 39.62 15.95
CA PRO A 9 -49.61 39.01 14.68
C PRO A 9 -48.27 38.27 14.76
N PRO A 10 -48.08 37.19 13.99
CA PRO A 10 -46.88 36.35 14.07
C PRO A 10 -45.64 37.16 13.72
N ARG A 11 -44.66 37.21 14.64
CA ARG A 11 -43.38 37.87 14.42
C ARG A 11 -42.59 37.17 13.32
N VAL A 12 -42.60 37.75 12.11
CA VAL A 12 -41.76 37.31 10.99
C VAL A 12 -40.30 37.35 11.41
N ARG A 13 -39.71 36.17 11.69
CA ARG A 13 -38.26 36.02 11.86
C ARG A 13 -37.60 36.49 10.57
N ARG A 14 -36.87 37.61 10.63
CA ARG A 14 -36.00 38.05 9.54
C ARG A 14 -34.96 36.95 9.31
N GLY A 15 -35.08 36.23 8.20
CA GLY A 15 -34.11 35.22 7.81
C GLY A 15 -32.71 35.84 7.67
N ALA A 16 -31.67 35.05 7.95
CA ALA A 16 -30.29 35.48 7.76
C ALA A 16 -30.08 35.96 6.31
N PRO A 17 -29.25 37.00 6.07
CA PRO A 17 -29.03 37.52 4.74
C PRO A 17 -28.42 36.43 3.85
N ILE A 18 -29.18 36.02 2.82
CA ILE A 18 -28.75 34.99 1.87
C ILE A 18 -27.48 35.50 1.17
N ARG A 19 -26.32 34.95 1.54
CA ARG A 19 -25.05 35.19 0.86
C ARG A 19 -25.18 34.70 -0.58
N ARG A 20 -25.40 35.62 -1.52
CA ARG A 20 -25.38 35.31 -2.95
C ARG A 20 -23.98 34.78 -3.31
N PRO A 21 -23.84 33.60 -3.93
CA PRO A 21 -22.54 33.12 -4.36
C PRO A 21 -21.95 34.06 -5.42
N HIS A 22 -20.69 34.43 -5.25
CA HIS A 22 -19.92 35.22 -6.21
C HIS A 22 -19.02 34.26 -7.00
N PRO A 23 -19.41 33.79 -8.21
CA PRO A 23 -18.69 32.71 -8.90
C PRO A 23 -17.23 33.05 -9.25
N GLY A 24 -16.89 34.32 -9.41
CA GLY A 24 -15.49 34.74 -9.57
C GLY A 24 -14.62 34.44 -8.34
N ARG A 25 -15.17 34.47 -7.11
CA ARG A 25 -14.40 34.21 -5.89
C ARG A 25 -14.09 32.72 -5.70
N THR A 26 -14.99 31.83 -6.11
CA THR A 26 -14.75 30.37 -6.12
C THR A 26 -13.74 29.98 -7.19
N LEU A 27 -13.80 30.60 -8.38
CA LEU A 27 -12.81 30.37 -9.44
C LEU A 27 -11.41 30.88 -9.06
N VAL A 28 -11.29 32.02 -8.38
CA VAL A 28 -10.01 32.48 -7.84
C VAL A 28 -9.49 31.52 -6.75
N ALA A 29 -10.34 31.04 -5.85
CA ALA A 29 -9.95 30.06 -4.83
C ALA A 29 -9.45 28.73 -5.47
N LEU A 30 -10.13 28.27 -6.53
CA LEU A 30 -9.70 27.11 -7.31
C LEU A 30 -8.32 27.30 -7.96
N VAL A 31 -8.09 28.45 -8.61
CA VAL A 31 -6.79 28.76 -9.21
C VAL A 31 -5.69 28.80 -8.15
N LEU A 32 -5.97 29.33 -6.96
CA LEU A 32 -5.04 29.29 -5.82
C LEU A 32 -4.77 27.86 -5.34
N VAL A 33 -5.75 26.96 -5.34
CA VAL A 33 -5.54 25.53 -5.01
C VAL A 33 -4.66 24.84 -6.05
N VAL A 34 -4.95 25.01 -7.35
CA VAL A 34 -4.14 24.44 -8.44
C VAL A 34 -2.69 24.96 -8.35
N VAL A 35 -2.51 26.28 -8.21
CA VAL A 35 -1.19 26.90 -8.08
C VAL A 35 -0.48 26.41 -6.81
N ALA A 36 -1.16 26.26 -5.68
CA ALA A 36 -0.55 25.75 -4.45
C ALA A 36 -0.03 24.31 -4.58
N VAL A 37 -0.79 23.42 -5.23
CA VAL A 37 -0.36 22.02 -5.47
C VAL A 37 0.88 21.97 -6.36
N PHE A 38 0.85 22.64 -7.53
CA PHE A 38 2.00 22.64 -8.44
C PHE A 38 3.20 23.44 -7.91
N ALA A 39 2.99 24.49 -7.11
CA ALA A 39 4.07 25.21 -6.45
C ALA A 39 4.70 24.41 -5.31
N ALA A 40 3.94 23.59 -4.58
CA ALA A 40 4.49 22.69 -3.56
C ALA A 40 5.41 21.62 -4.20
N VAL A 41 4.98 21.01 -5.30
CA VAL A 41 5.82 20.06 -6.07
C VAL A 41 7.03 20.76 -6.67
N GLY A 42 6.86 21.95 -7.26
CA GLY A 42 7.97 22.72 -7.84
C GLY A 42 9.01 23.15 -6.81
N ALA A 43 8.57 23.64 -5.64
CA ALA A 43 9.44 23.93 -4.51
C ALA A 43 10.15 22.66 -4.01
N GLY A 44 9.41 21.55 -3.90
CA GLY A 44 9.95 20.22 -3.62
C GLY A 44 11.10 19.89 -4.58
N SER A 45 10.93 20.06 -5.90
CA SER A 45 11.93 19.71 -6.91
C SER A 45 13.18 20.61 -6.96
N ILE A 46 13.23 21.67 -6.14
CA ILE A 46 14.36 22.60 -6.02
C ILE A 46 15.08 22.44 -4.66
N TRP A 47 14.38 21.94 -3.64
CA TRP A 47 14.87 21.85 -2.25
C TRP A 47 14.86 20.42 -1.67
N SER A 48 14.43 19.43 -2.45
CA SER A 48 14.24 18.02 -2.07
C SER A 48 14.16 17.16 -3.35
N ASP A 49 14.02 15.84 -3.19
CA ASP A 49 14.05 14.84 -4.27
C ASP A 49 12.72 14.70 -5.04
N ALA A 50 11.84 15.72 -4.99
CA ALA A 50 10.53 15.64 -5.62
C ALA A 50 10.64 15.66 -7.16
N ARG A 51 10.00 14.70 -7.82
CA ARG A 51 10.06 14.52 -9.28
C ARG A 51 8.80 15.05 -9.97
N TRP A 52 8.95 15.48 -11.22
CA TRP A 52 7.86 15.96 -12.08
C TRP A 52 7.05 14.84 -12.77
N SER A 53 7.48 13.59 -12.58
CA SER A 53 6.77 12.35 -12.87
C SER A 53 6.47 11.62 -11.55
N PRO A 54 5.28 11.02 -11.36
CA PRO A 54 5.06 10.15 -10.21
C PRO A 54 5.94 8.90 -10.36
N GLY A 55 6.43 8.34 -9.25
CA GLY A 55 7.02 7.01 -9.27
C GLY A 55 5.99 5.97 -9.72
N LEU A 56 6.39 4.95 -10.47
CA LEU A 56 5.51 3.88 -10.90
C LEU A 56 5.75 2.64 -10.03
N ALA A 57 4.73 1.82 -9.81
CA ALA A 57 4.89 0.62 -8.98
C ALA A 57 5.55 -0.52 -9.77
N LEU A 58 5.88 -1.59 -9.06
CA LEU A 58 6.60 -2.75 -9.59
C LEU A 58 5.87 -3.46 -10.75
N ASP A 59 4.54 -3.36 -10.81
CA ASP A 59 3.74 -3.90 -11.92
C ASP A 59 3.85 -3.07 -13.22
N LEU A 60 4.49 -1.90 -13.17
CA LEU A 60 4.79 -1.03 -14.32
C LEU A 60 6.29 -0.90 -14.62
N GLU A 61 7.13 -0.73 -13.58
CA GLU A 61 8.59 -0.61 -13.71
C GLU A 61 9.30 -1.98 -13.80
N GLY A 62 8.71 -3.03 -13.22
CA GLY A 62 9.27 -4.39 -13.17
C GLY A 62 10.28 -4.61 -12.04
N GLY A 63 10.19 -5.79 -11.41
CA GLY A 63 11.18 -6.26 -10.46
C GLY A 63 10.67 -7.35 -9.53
N THR A 64 11.12 -7.35 -8.28
CA THR A 64 10.84 -8.37 -7.26
C THR A 64 10.13 -7.77 -6.05
N GLN A 65 8.92 -8.25 -5.72
CA GLN A 65 8.21 -7.90 -4.49
C GLN A 65 8.32 -9.04 -3.49
N VAL A 66 8.66 -8.71 -2.25
CA VAL A 66 8.80 -9.64 -1.12
C VAL A 66 7.82 -9.22 -0.03
N VAL A 67 6.95 -10.13 0.41
CA VAL A 67 6.09 -9.92 1.57
C VAL A 67 6.67 -10.66 2.77
N LEU A 68 7.15 -9.90 3.77
CA LEU A 68 7.70 -10.38 5.03
C LEU A 68 6.61 -10.39 6.10
N THR A 69 6.34 -11.57 6.68
CA THR A 69 5.44 -11.74 7.83
C THR A 69 6.27 -12.03 9.08
N PRO A 70 6.07 -11.33 10.23
CA PRO A 70 6.87 -11.56 11.42
C PRO A 70 6.56 -12.93 12.06
N ARG A 71 7.60 -13.65 12.48
CA ARG A 71 7.47 -14.85 13.32
C ARG A 71 7.20 -14.44 14.77
N SER A 72 6.22 -15.08 15.40
CA SER A 72 5.95 -14.93 16.83
C SER A 72 6.39 -16.18 17.58
N LEU A 73 7.32 -16.03 18.52
CA LEU A 73 7.85 -17.11 19.38
C LEU A 73 6.84 -17.63 20.41
N SER A 74 5.71 -16.95 20.60
CA SER A 74 4.77 -17.21 21.70
C SER A 74 3.29 -17.17 21.28
N GLY A 75 3.02 -17.14 19.97
CA GLY A 75 1.66 -17.03 19.41
C GLY A 75 0.97 -15.68 19.64
N GLN A 76 1.61 -14.74 20.34
CA GLN A 76 1.08 -13.39 20.50
C GLN A 76 1.32 -12.52 19.26
N GLN A 77 0.42 -11.58 18.98
CA GLN A 77 0.60 -10.64 17.88
C GLN A 77 1.77 -9.69 18.18
N VAL A 78 2.68 -9.52 17.21
CA VAL A 78 3.79 -8.58 17.32
C VAL A 78 3.26 -7.13 17.36
N PRO A 79 3.65 -6.30 18.34
CA PRO A 79 3.22 -4.91 18.40
C PRO A 79 3.60 -4.13 17.15
N THR A 80 2.68 -3.33 16.60
CA THR A 80 2.93 -2.55 15.37
C THR A 80 4.14 -1.61 15.49
N GLU A 81 4.49 -1.13 16.70
CA GLU A 81 5.74 -0.37 16.94
C GLU A 81 7.01 -1.17 16.64
N GLN A 82 7.02 -2.48 16.90
CA GLN A 82 8.13 -3.36 16.55
C GLN A 82 8.20 -3.63 15.04
N VAL A 83 7.04 -3.79 14.37
CA VAL A 83 6.96 -3.90 12.90
C VAL A 83 7.41 -2.60 12.22
N GLN A 84 7.02 -1.44 12.76
CA GLN A 84 7.46 -0.12 12.32
C GLN A 84 8.98 0.00 12.41
N ARG A 85 9.55 -0.30 13.59
CA ARG A 85 11.01 -0.25 13.84
C ARG A 85 11.80 -1.26 13.00
N ALA A 86 11.23 -2.45 12.74
CA ALA A 86 11.82 -3.41 11.81
C ALA A 86 11.83 -2.86 10.38
N ALA A 87 10.75 -2.24 9.90
CA ALA A 87 10.70 -1.60 8.60
C ALA A 87 11.69 -0.42 8.48
N ASP A 88 11.94 0.31 9.57
CA ASP A 88 12.94 1.38 9.63
C ASP A 88 14.37 0.83 9.51
N ILE A 89 14.70 -0.29 10.17
CA ILE A 89 16.00 -0.97 10.02
C ILE A 89 16.15 -1.56 8.61
N ILE A 90 15.10 -2.19 8.07
CA ILE A 90 15.12 -2.74 6.71
C ILE A 90 15.37 -1.64 5.68
N ARG A 91 14.76 -0.44 5.81
CA ARG A 91 15.11 0.70 4.93
C ARG A 91 16.60 1.04 5.01
N GLN A 92 17.14 1.23 6.21
CA GLN A 92 18.57 1.57 6.39
C GLN A 92 19.52 0.53 5.78
N ARG A 93 19.21 -0.77 5.91
CA ARG A 93 20.00 -1.85 5.26
C ARG A 93 19.92 -1.78 3.74
N VAL A 94 18.71 -1.59 3.20
CA VAL A 94 18.48 -1.55 1.75
C VAL A 94 19.11 -0.29 1.12
N ASP A 95 19.00 0.86 1.78
CA ASP A 95 19.67 2.11 1.39
C ASP A 95 21.20 1.91 1.36
N ALA A 96 21.75 1.18 2.34
CA ALA A 96 23.20 0.93 2.48
C ALA A 96 23.75 -0.11 1.50
N THR A 97 22.97 -1.12 1.10
CA THR A 97 23.38 -2.08 0.04
C THR A 97 23.38 -1.47 -1.36
N GLY A 98 23.00 -0.19 -1.51
CA GLY A 98 22.98 0.51 -2.79
C GLY A 98 21.84 0.09 -3.72
N LEU A 99 20.84 -0.63 -3.19
CA LEU A 99 19.63 -1.02 -3.92
C LEU A 99 18.73 0.21 -4.13
N SER A 100 19.09 1.01 -5.13
CA SER A 100 18.38 2.24 -5.47
C SER A 100 16.92 2.00 -5.92
N GLU A 101 16.05 2.97 -5.63
CA GLU A 101 14.61 2.97 -5.96
C GLU A 101 13.74 1.88 -5.30
N THR A 102 14.27 1.13 -4.32
CA THR A 102 13.48 0.21 -3.48
C THR A 102 12.42 0.91 -2.62
N GLU A 103 11.40 0.15 -2.20
CA GLU A 103 10.36 0.63 -1.29
C GLU A 103 10.07 -0.38 -0.17
N VAL A 104 9.96 0.10 1.08
CA VAL A 104 9.68 -0.72 2.26
C VAL A 104 8.47 -0.15 3.01
N GLN A 105 7.31 -0.78 2.82
CA GLN A 105 6.02 -0.36 3.37
C GLN A 105 5.48 -1.35 4.41
N VAL A 106 4.85 -0.84 5.47
CA VAL A 106 4.14 -1.68 6.44
C VAL A 106 2.73 -1.97 5.91
N GLN A 107 2.41 -3.25 5.68
CA GLN A 107 1.12 -3.72 5.21
C GLN A 107 0.25 -4.22 6.37
N GLY A 108 -0.98 -3.73 6.47
CA GLY A 108 -1.95 -4.13 7.50
C GLY A 108 -1.55 -3.84 8.96
N GLY A 109 -0.42 -3.16 9.20
CA GLY A 109 0.16 -3.00 10.55
C GLY A 109 0.83 -4.26 11.11
N GLN A 110 1.03 -5.29 10.27
CA GLN A 110 1.55 -6.61 10.67
C GLN A 110 2.68 -7.09 9.74
N ASN A 111 2.50 -7.01 8.42
CA ASN A 111 3.49 -7.43 7.43
C ASN A 111 4.35 -6.24 6.96
N ILE A 112 5.51 -6.53 6.36
CA ILE A 112 6.36 -5.56 5.67
C ILE A 112 6.49 -6.02 4.22
N SER A 113 6.18 -5.16 3.24
CA SER A 113 6.49 -5.43 1.84
C SER A 113 7.72 -4.66 1.41
N VAL A 114 8.70 -5.37 0.85
CA VAL A 114 9.89 -4.82 0.22
C VAL A 114 9.76 -5.00 -1.29
N SER A 115 9.74 -3.90 -2.03
CA SER A 115 9.73 -3.88 -3.50
C SER A 115 11.11 -3.49 -4.00
N ILE A 116 11.72 -4.32 -4.84
CA ILE A 116 13.08 -4.18 -5.36
C ILE A 116 13.02 -4.10 -6.89
N PRO A 117 13.49 -2.99 -7.52
CA PRO A 117 13.55 -2.89 -8.98
C PRO A 117 14.41 -4.00 -9.60
N GLY A 118 13.94 -4.60 -10.69
CA GLY A 118 14.63 -5.71 -11.34
C GLY A 118 14.67 -7.02 -10.53
N ALA A 119 15.60 -7.91 -10.88
CA ALA A 119 15.76 -9.21 -10.25
C ALA A 119 16.67 -9.12 -9.01
N ALA A 120 16.09 -9.28 -7.82
CA ALA A 120 16.87 -9.40 -6.59
C ALA A 120 17.57 -10.76 -6.54
N THR A 121 18.85 -10.78 -6.15
CA THR A 121 19.58 -12.04 -5.94
C THR A 121 19.22 -12.65 -4.57
N ARG A 122 19.59 -13.92 -4.32
CA ARG A 122 19.27 -14.57 -3.03
C ARG A 122 19.99 -13.89 -1.87
N GLU A 123 21.24 -13.51 -2.10
CA GLU A 123 22.13 -12.84 -1.16
C GLU A 123 21.55 -11.48 -0.74
N GLN A 124 20.96 -10.75 -1.69
CA GLN A 124 20.24 -9.49 -1.41
C GLN A 124 18.95 -9.72 -0.61
N LEU A 125 18.19 -10.78 -0.92
CA LEU A 125 16.96 -11.15 -0.20
C LEU A 125 17.26 -11.63 1.24
N ASP A 126 18.38 -12.32 1.44
CA ASP A 126 18.87 -12.78 2.73
C ASP A 126 19.27 -11.60 3.63
N LEU A 127 20.06 -10.64 3.14
CA LEU A 127 20.42 -9.41 3.88
C LEU A 127 19.19 -8.59 4.36
N ILE A 128 18.10 -8.66 3.59
CA ILE A 128 16.83 -7.97 3.85
C ILE A 128 15.94 -8.73 4.85
N SER A 129 15.97 -10.06 4.84
CA SER A 129 15.04 -10.90 5.62
C SER A 129 15.63 -11.48 6.92
N GLN A 130 16.95 -11.65 7.00
CA GLN A 130 17.63 -12.15 8.20
C GLN A 130 17.58 -11.15 9.36
N SER A 131 17.49 -11.63 10.60
CA SER A 131 17.38 -10.75 11.77
C SER A 131 18.67 -9.99 12.09
N ALA A 132 19.86 -10.48 11.72
CA ALA A 132 21.17 -9.98 12.12
C ALA A 132 21.44 -9.98 13.64
N GLN A 133 20.87 -10.95 14.36
CA GLN A 133 21.06 -11.09 15.80
C GLN A 133 22.44 -11.69 16.11
N LEU A 134 23.44 -10.82 16.24
CA LEU A 134 24.75 -11.18 16.79
C LEU A 134 24.65 -11.44 18.29
N ARG A 135 25.14 -12.60 18.72
CA ARG A 135 25.31 -12.99 20.11
C ARG A 135 26.67 -13.62 20.34
N MET A 136 27.12 -13.51 21.58
CA MET A 136 28.47 -13.83 21.99
C MET A 136 28.37 -14.85 23.13
N ARG A 137 28.79 -16.09 22.87
CA ARG A 137 28.62 -17.24 23.76
C ARG A 137 29.94 -17.98 23.95
N VAL A 138 30.17 -18.57 25.12
CA VAL A 138 31.31 -19.48 25.36
C VAL A 138 31.02 -20.86 24.77
N VAL A 139 32.01 -21.51 24.17
CA VAL A 139 31.88 -22.91 23.73
C VAL A 139 32.00 -23.83 24.95
N LEU A 140 30.99 -24.65 25.20
CA LEU A 140 31.01 -25.66 26.27
C LEU A 140 31.51 -27.02 25.75
N TYR A 141 31.15 -27.34 24.51
CA TYR A 141 31.52 -28.58 23.81
C TYR A 141 31.47 -28.35 22.30
N ASP A 142 32.40 -28.95 21.56
CA ASP A 142 32.47 -28.96 20.10
C ASP A 142 32.71 -30.38 19.56
N GLU A 143 32.11 -30.68 18.40
CA GLU A 143 32.33 -31.92 17.67
C GLU A 143 32.54 -31.60 16.18
N PRO A 144 33.62 -32.09 15.54
CA PRO A 144 33.82 -31.95 14.10
C PRO A 144 32.83 -32.85 13.36
N VAL A 145 32.08 -32.27 12.43
CA VAL A 145 31.14 -32.99 11.58
C VAL A 145 31.96 -33.81 10.58
N ALA A 146 31.89 -35.13 10.69
CA ALA A 146 32.58 -36.02 9.75
C ALA A 146 32.09 -35.70 8.32
N PRO A 147 33.00 -35.42 7.36
CA PRO A 147 32.59 -35.10 5.99
C PRO A 147 31.80 -36.28 5.43
N ALA A 148 30.58 -35.99 4.96
CA ALA A 148 29.68 -37.02 4.44
C ALA A 148 30.42 -37.90 3.43
N ALA A 149 30.54 -39.19 3.72
CA ALA A 149 31.26 -40.12 2.88
C ALA A 149 30.67 -40.06 1.48
N ALA A 150 31.48 -39.63 0.50
CA ALA A 150 31.03 -39.51 -0.89
C ALA A 150 30.39 -40.84 -1.30
N PRO A 151 29.19 -40.83 -1.91
CA PRO A 151 28.44 -42.06 -2.14
C PRO A 151 29.27 -43.00 -3.01
N THR A 152 29.80 -44.05 -2.40
CA THR A 152 30.62 -45.05 -3.08
C THR A 152 29.79 -45.66 -4.20
N GLU A 153 30.14 -45.35 -5.45
CA GLU A 153 29.39 -45.82 -6.61
C GLU A 153 29.29 -47.34 -6.55
N GLY A 154 28.04 -47.83 -6.42
CA GLY A 154 27.76 -49.21 -6.09
C GLY A 154 28.20 -50.14 -7.21
N SER A 155 29.33 -50.83 -6.98
CA SER A 155 29.94 -51.78 -7.91
C SER A 155 28.91 -52.64 -8.65
N THR A 156 28.92 -52.56 -9.98
CA THR A 156 27.92 -53.15 -10.86
C THR A 156 27.71 -54.64 -10.61
N ALA A 157 26.57 -55.00 -10.01
CA ALA A 157 26.11 -56.38 -9.98
C ALA A 157 25.75 -56.82 -11.41
N ALA A 158 26.41 -57.88 -11.90
CA ALA A 158 26.27 -58.33 -13.28
C ALA A 158 24.89 -58.99 -13.54
N PRO A 159 24.19 -58.66 -14.63
CA PRO A 159 23.03 -59.43 -15.09
C PRO A 159 23.47 -60.69 -15.85
N THR A 160 22.77 -61.80 -15.62
CA THR A 160 23.03 -63.08 -16.29
C THR A 160 22.56 -63.08 -17.75
N GLU A 161 23.30 -63.75 -18.64
CA GLU A 161 22.95 -63.94 -20.06
C GLU A 161 21.66 -64.74 -20.28
N THR A 162 20.96 -64.48 -21.41
CA THR A 162 20.42 -65.53 -22.31
C THR A 162 19.92 -64.92 -23.63
N ALA A 163 20.18 -65.62 -24.75
CA ALA A 163 19.59 -65.48 -26.09
C ALA A 163 19.92 -64.22 -26.95
N ALA A 164 20.92 -64.38 -27.83
CA ALA A 164 20.98 -63.78 -29.17
C ALA A 164 20.13 -64.62 -30.17
N PRO A 165 20.07 -64.35 -31.50
CA PRO A 165 20.72 -63.32 -32.34
C PRO A 165 19.70 -62.52 -33.21
N THR A 166 20.02 -61.69 -34.22
CA THR A 166 21.27 -61.29 -34.94
C THR A 166 21.15 -59.76 -35.28
N ASP A 167 21.79 -59.04 -36.23
CA ASP A 167 22.69 -59.36 -37.36
C ASP A 167 23.65 -58.20 -37.77
N THR A 168 24.77 -58.61 -38.40
CA THR A 168 25.62 -57.99 -39.46
C THR A 168 25.69 -56.46 -39.74
N ALA A 169 26.97 -56.00 -39.77
CA ALA A 169 27.60 -54.91 -40.55
C ALA A 169 27.49 -53.41 -40.16
N THR A 170 28.60 -52.90 -39.63
CA THR A 170 29.16 -51.54 -39.77
C THR A 170 29.84 -51.34 -41.16
N PRO A 171 30.38 -50.14 -41.52
CA PRO A 171 30.19 -48.77 -40.99
C PRO A 171 29.85 -47.74 -42.11
N THR A 172 29.80 -46.42 -41.80
CA THR A 172 30.60 -45.34 -42.45
C THR A 172 30.06 -43.94 -42.07
N ASP A 173 30.99 -43.05 -41.70
CA ASP A 173 30.85 -41.60 -41.44
C ASP A 173 31.79 -40.87 -42.45
N PRO A 174 31.73 -39.56 -42.76
CA PRO A 174 30.81 -38.48 -42.33
C PRO A 174 30.14 -37.69 -43.50
N ALA A 175 29.35 -36.65 -43.19
CA ALA A 175 29.50 -35.28 -43.76
C ALA A 175 28.32 -34.32 -43.45
N ALA A 176 28.66 -33.09 -43.05
CA ALA A 176 27.88 -31.86 -43.30
C ALA A 176 28.38 -31.23 -44.65
N PRO A 177 27.80 -30.15 -45.25
CA PRO A 177 26.97 -29.11 -44.62
C PRO A 177 25.90 -28.40 -45.52
N THR A 178 25.39 -27.26 -45.03
CA THR A 178 24.81 -26.10 -45.79
C THR A 178 23.54 -26.25 -46.64
N GLY A 179 22.66 -25.23 -46.60
CA GLY A 179 21.75 -24.89 -47.71
C GLY A 179 20.41 -24.27 -47.31
N SER A 180 20.23 -22.96 -47.47
CA SER A 180 18.95 -22.26 -47.26
C SER A 180 18.12 -22.17 -48.54
N ALA A 181 16.78 -22.34 -48.47
CA ALA A 181 15.81 -21.66 -49.36
C ALA A 181 14.33 -21.83 -48.94
N THR A 182 13.65 -20.72 -48.62
CA THR A 182 12.22 -20.47 -48.90
C THR A 182 12.06 -19.98 -50.36
N PRO A 183 10.86 -19.81 -50.98
CA PRO A 183 9.49 -19.85 -50.42
C PRO A 183 8.47 -20.72 -51.19
N GLY A 184 7.21 -20.74 -50.73
CA GLY A 184 6.06 -21.25 -51.47
C GLY A 184 4.73 -20.78 -50.87
N ASP A 185 4.00 -19.94 -51.59
CA ASP A 185 2.72 -19.35 -51.16
C ASP A 185 1.52 -20.29 -51.37
N ALA A 186 0.56 -20.25 -50.45
CA ALA A 186 -0.81 -20.77 -50.66
C ALA A 186 -1.79 -20.05 -49.72
N ALA A 187 -2.67 -19.21 -50.27
CA ALA A 187 -3.60 -18.37 -49.50
C ALA A 187 -5.05 -18.89 -49.56
N SER A 188 -5.79 -18.70 -48.45
CA SER A 188 -7.27 -18.72 -48.26
C SER A 188 -7.62 -19.34 -46.90
N ALA A 189 -8.56 -18.84 -46.10
CA ALA A 189 -9.29 -17.57 -46.17
C ALA A 189 -9.84 -17.20 -44.78
N SER A 190 -10.13 -15.92 -44.54
CA SER A 190 -10.95 -15.48 -43.40
C SER A 190 -12.42 -15.86 -43.59
N PRO A 191 -13.21 -15.82 -42.51
CA PRO A 191 -14.38 -14.93 -42.54
C PRO A 191 -14.38 -13.90 -41.40
N THR A 192 -15.21 -12.89 -41.57
CA THR A 192 -15.41 -11.75 -40.64
C THR A 192 -16.92 -11.57 -40.41
N GLN A 193 -17.30 -10.82 -39.37
CA GLN A 193 -18.67 -10.39 -39.01
C GLN A 193 -19.50 -11.46 -38.24
N SER A 194 -20.37 -11.09 -37.28
CA SER A 194 -20.74 -9.73 -36.81
C SER A 194 -21.13 -9.68 -35.32
N SER A 195 -21.44 -8.46 -34.84
CA SER A 195 -21.74 -8.07 -33.47
C SER A 195 -23.08 -8.57 -32.90
N ASP A 196 -23.17 -8.71 -31.58
CA ASP A 196 -23.95 -7.78 -30.72
C ASP A 196 -23.85 -8.14 -29.21
N GLY A 197 -24.24 -7.19 -28.34
CA GLY A 197 -24.57 -7.47 -26.93
C GLY A 197 -23.51 -7.04 -25.89
N ALA A 198 -23.84 -6.03 -25.08
CA ALA A 198 -22.98 -5.55 -23.99
C ALA A 198 -22.98 -6.45 -22.75
N ALA A 199 -21.86 -6.52 -22.04
CA ALA A 199 -21.75 -7.08 -20.69
C ALA A 199 -20.86 -6.19 -19.80
N ALA A 200 -21.29 -5.94 -18.56
CA ALA A 200 -20.52 -5.22 -17.55
C ALA A 200 -19.70 -6.20 -16.68
N PRO A 201 -18.57 -5.77 -16.07
CA PRO A 201 -17.77 -6.64 -15.20
C PRO A 201 -18.55 -7.07 -13.95
N ALA A 202 -18.50 -8.37 -13.66
CA ALA A 202 -19.30 -9.00 -12.60
C ALA A 202 -18.70 -8.78 -11.20
N ALA A 203 -19.06 -7.67 -10.54
CA ALA A 203 -18.56 -7.32 -9.20
C ALA A 203 -19.64 -6.77 -8.24
N LEU A 204 -20.94 -6.95 -8.54
CA LEU A 204 -22.04 -6.21 -7.87
C LEU A 204 -23.27 -7.06 -7.47
N GLN A 205 -23.12 -8.36 -7.22
CA GLN A 205 -24.22 -9.22 -6.71
C GLN A 205 -23.80 -10.15 -5.57
N ALA A 206 -23.90 -9.67 -4.32
CA ALA A 206 -23.89 -10.52 -3.11
C ALA A 206 -24.40 -9.77 -1.86
N ALA A 207 -25.71 -9.51 -1.75
CA ALA A 207 -26.34 -9.08 -0.49
C ALA A 207 -27.85 -9.36 -0.46
N THR A 208 -28.36 -9.82 0.70
CA THR A 208 -29.75 -10.26 0.97
C THR A 208 -30.18 -11.52 0.19
N THR A 209 -30.92 -12.50 0.73
CA THR A 209 -31.71 -12.55 2.00
C THR A 209 -31.64 -13.95 2.62
N ALA A 210 -31.72 -14.08 3.95
CA ALA A 210 -31.94 -15.38 4.64
C ALA A 210 -33.44 -15.58 4.96
N PRO A 211 -33.94 -16.82 5.17
CA PRO A 211 -33.93 -17.37 6.55
C PRO A 211 -33.87 -18.92 6.72
N ALA A 212 -33.37 -19.33 7.91
CA ALA A 212 -33.73 -20.50 8.74
C ALA A 212 -33.81 -21.96 8.18
N ASP A 213 -32.85 -22.79 8.62
CA ASP A 213 -32.97 -24.07 9.40
C ASP A 213 -34.10 -25.13 9.14
N PRO A 214 -33.91 -26.44 9.48
CA PRO A 214 -32.84 -27.04 10.31
C PRO A 214 -32.18 -28.37 9.83
N ALA A 215 -31.17 -28.80 10.61
CA ALA A 215 -30.75 -30.18 10.92
C ALA A 215 -29.59 -30.85 10.14
N ALA A 216 -28.85 -31.70 10.88
CA ALA A 216 -27.55 -32.34 10.59
C ALA A 216 -27.72 -33.78 9.99
N PRO A 217 -26.67 -34.57 9.62
CA PRO A 217 -25.27 -34.55 10.09
C PRO A 217 -24.16 -34.59 9.00
N ALA A 218 -22.89 -34.56 9.45
CA ALA A 218 -21.68 -34.50 8.63
C ALA A 218 -21.01 -35.86 8.35
N PRO A 219 -20.07 -35.92 7.38
CA PRO A 219 -18.92 -36.81 7.48
C PRO A 219 -17.55 -36.17 7.11
N ALA A 220 -16.55 -36.44 7.97
CA ALA A 220 -15.09 -36.53 7.78
C ALA A 220 -14.32 -35.74 6.70
N ASP A 221 -13.28 -35.01 7.13
CA ASP A 221 -12.19 -34.49 6.30
C ASP A 221 -11.18 -35.56 5.82
N PRO A 222 -10.59 -35.41 4.62
CA PRO A 222 -9.34 -36.05 4.23
C PRO A 222 -8.11 -35.16 4.51
N ALA A 223 -7.03 -35.76 5.02
CA ALA A 223 -5.85 -35.08 5.57
C ALA A 223 -5.05 -34.16 4.61
N ALA A 224 -4.46 -33.11 5.17
CA ALA A 224 -3.41 -32.30 4.54
C ALA A 224 -2.00 -32.91 4.73
N PRO A 225 -1.06 -32.72 3.79
CA PRO A 225 0.28 -33.29 3.87
C PRO A 225 1.32 -32.39 4.57
N ALA A 226 2.14 -33.02 5.42
CA ALA A 226 3.51 -32.69 5.83
C ALA A 226 3.86 -31.26 6.34
N ALA A 227 4.47 -31.21 7.54
CA ALA A 227 5.09 -30.01 8.09
C ALA A 227 6.52 -29.77 7.56
N THR A 228 6.95 -28.51 7.53
CA THR A 228 8.36 -28.13 7.33
C THR A 228 9.17 -28.31 8.62
N SER A 229 10.36 -28.91 8.52
CA SER A 229 11.29 -29.07 9.63
C SER A 229 11.83 -27.72 10.10
N THR A 230 11.85 -27.52 11.42
CA THR A 230 12.53 -26.41 12.11
C THR A 230 13.51 -27.05 13.10
N PRO A 231 14.77 -26.57 13.22
CA PRO A 231 15.68 -27.06 14.26
C PRO A 231 15.07 -26.73 15.65
N PRO A 232 14.81 -27.72 16.52
CA PRO A 232 14.03 -27.51 17.73
C PRO A 232 14.79 -26.71 18.78
N SER A 233 14.13 -25.70 19.35
CA SER A 233 14.63 -24.97 20.52
C SER A 233 14.09 -25.56 21.83
N LEU A 234 14.72 -25.20 22.96
CA LEU A 234 14.21 -25.52 24.31
C LEU A 234 12.88 -24.82 24.67
N ALA A 235 12.27 -24.06 23.75
CA ALA A 235 10.94 -23.47 23.91
C ALA A 235 9.83 -24.30 23.22
N ASP A 236 10.16 -25.12 22.22
CA ASP A 236 9.18 -25.80 21.36
C ASP A 236 8.59 -27.10 21.97
N ILE A 237 9.19 -27.60 23.06
CA ILE A 237 8.77 -28.84 23.74
C ILE A 237 7.90 -28.50 24.95
N ALA A 238 6.60 -28.43 24.74
CA ALA A 238 5.61 -28.26 25.81
C ALA A 238 5.67 -29.42 26.82
N THR A 239 5.65 -29.10 28.12
CA THR A 239 5.93 -30.05 29.20
C THR A 239 4.81 -31.08 29.43
N PRO A 240 5.05 -32.39 29.27
CA PRO A 240 4.14 -33.42 29.77
C PRO A 240 4.39 -33.64 31.27
N THR A 241 3.45 -33.25 32.13
CA THR A 241 3.55 -33.45 33.58
C THR A 241 3.64 -34.94 33.94
N PRO A 242 4.75 -35.43 34.54
CA PRO A 242 4.90 -36.84 34.90
C PRO A 242 4.10 -37.17 36.17
N THR A 243 2.91 -37.73 36.00
CA THR A 243 2.09 -38.24 37.11
C THR A 243 2.62 -39.59 37.60
N GLY A 244 3.64 -39.57 38.45
CA GLY A 244 4.15 -40.79 39.11
C GLY A 244 5.36 -40.53 40.01
N PRO A 245 5.43 -41.10 41.24
CA PRO A 245 6.55 -40.90 42.15
C PRO A 245 7.75 -41.80 41.80
N ALA A 246 8.41 -41.52 40.68
CA ALA A 246 9.73 -42.07 40.37
C ALA A 246 10.79 -41.28 41.16
N GLN A 247 11.34 -41.87 42.22
CA GLN A 247 12.30 -41.18 43.10
C GLN A 247 13.69 -41.12 42.44
N PRO A 248 14.24 -39.93 42.12
CA PRO A 248 15.53 -39.82 41.46
C PRO A 248 16.67 -40.05 42.45
N THR A 249 17.35 -41.19 42.37
CA THR A 249 18.66 -41.40 43.01
C THR A 249 19.75 -40.73 42.19
N GLY A 250 19.76 -39.40 42.21
CA GLY A 250 20.82 -38.55 41.68
C GLY A 250 21.10 -37.43 42.66
N THR A 251 22.37 -37.24 43.04
CA THR A 251 22.81 -36.07 43.80
C THR A 251 22.41 -34.81 43.00
N PRO A 252 21.81 -33.77 43.60
CA PRO A 252 21.51 -32.56 42.86
C PRO A 252 22.82 -31.94 42.35
N SER A 253 22.99 -31.91 41.03
CA SER A 253 24.10 -31.20 40.39
C SER A 253 24.01 -29.72 40.77
N PRO A 254 25.13 -29.04 41.10
CA PRO A 254 25.08 -27.62 41.44
C PRO A 254 24.48 -26.82 40.29
N ALA A 255 23.72 -25.77 40.62
CA ALA A 255 23.24 -24.83 39.62
C ALA A 255 24.45 -24.14 38.94
N PRO A 256 24.42 -23.88 37.63
CA PRO A 256 25.55 -23.28 36.91
C PRO A 256 25.98 -21.95 37.52
N THR A 257 27.29 -21.81 37.75
CA THR A 257 27.90 -20.65 38.39
C THR A 257 28.08 -19.48 37.42
N ASP A 258 28.43 -19.80 36.17
CA ASP A 258 28.57 -18.85 35.06
C ASP A 258 28.21 -19.52 33.71
N ALA A 259 28.28 -18.77 32.61
CA ALA A 259 27.94 -19.26 31.27
C ALA A 259 29.02 -20.15 30.60
N SER A 260 30.19 -20.35 31.24
CA SER A 260 31.18 -21.36 30.85
C SER A 260 31.06 -22.68 31.62
N ASP A 261 30.17 -22.75 32.63
CA ASP A 261 30.12 -23.86 33.57
C ASP A 261 29.69 -25.17 32.88
N GLN A 262 30.44 -26.25 33.10
CA GLN A 262 30.06 -27.58 32.57
C GLN A 262 28.74 -28.09 33.19
N ALA A 263 28.27 -27.47 34.28
CA ALA A 263 26.95 -27.73 34.83
C ALA A 263 25.81 -27.65 33.79
N TRP A 264 25.93 -26.78 32.77
CA TRP A 264 24.97 -26.67 31.66
C TRP A 264 24.86 -27.94 30.80
N LEU A 265 25.92 -28.75 30.70
CA LEU A 265 25.93 -29.99 29.91
C LEU A 265 25.17 -31.15 30.57
N ASN A 266 24.75 -31.00 31.83
CA ASN A 266 24.00 -32.04 32.56
C ASN A 266 22.52 -32.12 32.18
N ASP A 267 21.99 -31.18 31.39
CA ASP A 267 20.59 -31.19 30.96
C ASP A 267 20.35 -32.28 29.89
N PRO A 268 19.52 -33.31 30.16
CA PRO A 268 19.25 -34.36 29.17
C PRO A 268 18.57 -33.84 27.90
N GLN A 269 17.84 -32.71 27.96
CA GLN A 269 17.27 -32.08 26.77
C GLN A 269 18.37 -31.56 25.85
N LEU A 270 19.41 -30.92 26.41
CA LEU A 270 20.55 -30.39 25.65
C LEU A 270 21.32 -31.50 24.95
N VAL A 271 21.57 -32.62 25.64
CA VAL A 271 22.20 -33.83 25.06
C VAL A 271 21.34 -34.43 23.94
N THR A 272 20.01 -34.44 24.10
CA THR A 272 19.07 -34.97 23.09
C THR A 272 19.01 -34.07 21.85
N LEU A 273 18.96 -32.75 22.04
CA LEU A 273 19.02 -31.76 20.96
C LEU A 273 20.35 -31.88 20.18
N PHE A 274 21.47 -32.05 20.90
CA PHE A 274 22.77 -32.26 20.29
C PHE A 274 22.79 -33.56 19.48
N GLN A 275 22.37 -34.69 20.04
CA GLN A 275 22.39 -35.97 19.31
C GLN A 275 21.52 -35.95 18.03
N ASN A 276 20.40 -35.22 18.03
CA ASN A 276 19.48 -35.14 16.90
C ASN A 276 19.85 -34.07 15.84
N LEU A 277 20.73 -33.11 16.16
CA LEU A 277 21.14 -32.05 15.23
C LEU A 277 22.10 -32.62 14.16
N ASP A 278 21.71 -32.55 12.89
CA ASP A 278 22.55 -32.89 11.74
C ASP A 278 22.98 -31.62 10.99
N CYS A 279 24.27 -31.31 11.06
CA CYS A 279 24.84 -30.15 10.40
C CYS A 279 25.20 -30.38 8.92
N ALA A 280 25.18 -31.63 8.44
CA ALA A 280 25.31 -31.91 7.01
C ALA A 280 24.04 -31.47 6.25
N ASP A 281 22.86 -31.62 6.88
CA ASP A 281 21.57 -31.18 6.36
C ASP A 281 21.51 -29.64 6.20
N PRO A 282 21.41 -29.10 4.97
CA PRO A 282 21.32 -27.67 4.74
C PRO A 282 20.00 -27.04 5.23
N THR A 283 18.97 -27.84 5.54
CA THR A 283 17.72 -27.33 6.14
C THR A 283 17.89 -26.98 7.62
N GLN A 284 18.73 -27.73 8.34
CA GLN A 284 19.06 -27.46 9.74
C GLN A 284 20.08 -26.32 9.90
N ARG A 285 20.74 -25.93 8.80
CA ARG A 285 21.56 -24.71 8.69
C ARG A 285 20.81 -23.49 8.14
N GLN A 286 19.47 -23.49 8.17
CA GLN A 286 18.68 -22.28 7.91
C GLN A 286 18.61 -21.44 9.19
N GLY A 287 19.38 -20.35 9.24
CA GLY A 287 19.33 -19.35 10.29
C GLY A 287 18.04 -18.52 10.29
N GLY A 288 18.00 -17.47 11.11
CA GLY A 288 16.82 -16.61 11.31
C GLY A 288 15.92 -17.07 12.45
N VAL A 289 16.43 -17.94 13.32
CA VAL A 289 15.80 -18.31 14.58
C VAL A 289 16.30 -17.36 15.67
N VAL A 290 15.36 -16.68 16.33
CA VAL A 290 15.65 -15.85 17.51
C VAL A 290 15.76 -16.79 18.71
N ASP A 291 16.99 -17.03 19.18
CA ASP A 291 17.29 -17.91 20.30
C ASP A 291 17.00 -17.23 21.67
N ASP A 292 16.98 -18.00 22.76
CA ASP A 292 16.87 -17.47 24.13
C ASP A 292 18.28 -17.11 24.67
N PRO A 293 18.57 -15.84 25.00
CA PRO A 293 19.92 -15.45 25.44
C PRO A 293 20.26 -16.03 26.82
N THR A 294 19.26 -16.35 27.65
CA THR A 294 19.45 -16.83 29.02
C THR A 294 19.75 -18.33 29.10
N ARG A 295 19.55 -19.07 28.01
CA ARG A 295 19.75 -20.53 27.93
C ARG A 295 20.99 -20.89 27.12
N PRO A 296 21.60 -22.06 27.35
CA PRO A 296 22.56 -22.65 26.41
C PRO A 296 21.90 -22.90 25.04
N LEU A 297 22.71 -22.90 23.98
CA LEU A 297 22.30 -23.08 22.59
C LEU A 297 23.05 -24.26 21.98
N VAL A 298 22.35 -25.09 21.22
CA VAL A 298 22.92 -26.20 20.44
C VAL A 298 22.76 -25.84 18.97
N THR A 299 23.86 -25.80 18.21
CA THR A 299 23.84 -25.31 16.82
C THR A 299 25.05 -25.75 16.00
N CYS A 300 25.03 -25.46 14.70
CA CYS A 300 26.10 -25.74 13.74
C CYS A 300 26.97 -24.50 13.47
N SER A 301 28.16 -24.71 12.92
CA SER A 301 28.82 -23.69 12.11
C SER A 301 28.06 -23.43 10.81
N GLN A 302 28.19 -22.22 10.26
CA GLN A 302 27.54 -21.81 9.02
C GLN A 302 27.94 -22.70 7.82
N ASP A 303 29.22 -23.09 7.75
CA ASP A 303 29.75 -24.01 6.74
C ASP A 303 29.34 -25.49 6.95
N GLY A 304 28.88 -25.84 8.16
CA GLY A 304 28.49 -27.19 8.56
C GLY A 304 29.64 -28.13 8.92
N THR A 305 30.87 -27.62 9.12
CA THR A 305 32.03 -28.43 9.51
C THR A 305 32.12 -28.73 11.01
N TYR A 306 31.45 -27.95 11.86
CA TYR A 306 31.42 -28.15 13.31
C TYR A 306 30.00 -28.05 13.89
N LYS A 307 29.86 -28.68 15.05
CA LYS A 307 28.63 -28.79 15.82
C LYS A 307 28.95 -28.42 17.27
N TYR A 308 28.19 -27.51 17.85
CA TYR A 308 28.52 -26.85 19.11
C TYR A 308 27.41 -26.97 20.15
N VAL A 309 27.83 -27.11 21.41
CA VAL A 309 27.06 -26.70 22.58
C VAL A 309 27.67 -25.41 23.12
N LEU A 310 26.86 -24.37 23.21
CA LEU A 310 27.25 -23.04 23.63
C LEU A 310 26.55 -22.68 24.94
N GLY A 311 27.25 -21.98 25.83
CA GLY A 311 26.64 -21.41 27.04
C GLY A 311 25.68 -20.26 26.73
N PRO A 312 24.95 -19.74 27.73
CA PRO A 312 24.17 -18.49 27.65
C PRO A 312 24.94 -17.33 26.97
N ALA A 313 24.21 -16.38 26.41
CA ALA A 313 24.80 -15.20 25.76
C ALA A 313 25.31 -14.22 26.82
N GLU A 314 26.59 -13.86 26.73
CA GLU A 314 27.25 -12.91 27.64
C GLU A 314 27.36 -11.50 27.03
N LEU A 315 27.42 -11.40 25.70
CA LEU A 315 27.25 -10.13 24.97
C LEU A 315 26.28 -10.28 23.79
N GLU A 316 25.73 -9.15 23.38
CA GLU A 316 24.80 -8.99 22.26
C GLU A 316 25.28 -7.89 21.31
N GLY A 317 24.89 -7.99 20.04
CA GLY A 317 25.06 -6.91 19.05
C GLY A 317 24.39 -5.59 19.44
N THR A 318 23.48 -5.58 20.42
CA THR A 318 22.91 -4.35 21.02
C THR A 318 23.96 -3.47 21.71
N GLN A 319 25.14 -4.01 22.03
CA GLN A 319 26.26 -3.28 22.64
C GLN A 319 27.31 -2.78 21.61
N LEU A 320 27.09 -3.05 20.32
CA LEU A 320 27.97 -2.66 19.22
C LEU A 320 27.78 -1.18 18.86
N VAL A 321 28.88 -0.48 18.55
CA VAL A 321 28.90 0.90 18.04
C VAL A 321 29.11 0.93 16.53
N SER A 322 29.92 0.01 16.00
CA SER A 322 30.14 -0.18 14.57
C SER A 322 30.69 -1.57 14.26
N ALA A 323 30.27 -2.16 13.14
CA ALA A 323 31.02 -3.18 12.42
C ALA A 323 31.59 -2.56 11.14
N THR A 324 32.81 -2.96 10.75
CA THR A 324 33.45 -2.53 9.49
C THR A 324 34.28 -3.67 8.90
N SER A 325 34.16 -3.91 7.59
CA SER A 325 35.09 -4.77 6.85
C SER A 325 36.47 -4.10 6.80
N ALA A 326 37.53 -4.87 7.07
CA ALA A 326 38.91 -4.40 7.01
C ALA A 326 39.83 -5.54 6.57
N GLN A 327 41.02 -5.20 6.07
CA GLN A 327 42.11 -6.17 5.99
C GLN A 327 42.75 -6.31 7.38
N ALA A 328 43.04 -7.55 7.79
CA ALA A 328 43.69 -7.80 9.06
C ALA A 328 45.11 -7.22 9.06
N THR A 329 45.56 -6.78 10.23
CA THR A 329 46.86 -6.14 10.42
C THR A 329 47.65 -6.89 11.48
N ASN A 330 48.89 -7.28 11.16
CA ASN A 330 49.76 -7.93 12.14
C ASN A 330 50.18 -6.96 13.25
N SER A 331 50.84 -7.48 14.29
CA SER A 331 51.33 -6.71 15.45
C SER A 331 52.39 -5.64 15.13
N GLN A 332 52.82 -5.53 13.87
CA GLN A 332 53.73 -4.48 13.36
C GLN A 332 53.00 -3.46 12.46
N GLY A 333 51.68 -3.60 12.28
CA GLY A 333 50.85 -2.67 11.50
C GLY A 333 50.80 -2.95 9.99
N PHE A 334 51.40 -4.05 9.51
CA PHE A 334 51.31 -4.43 8.08
C PHE A 334 50.05 -5.25 7.81
N THR A 335 49.40 -5.00 6.68
CA THR A 335 48.24 -5.79 6.23
C THR A 335 48.65 -7.20 5.83
N THR A 336 47.88 -8.20 6.27
CA THR A 336 48.10 -9.62 5.97
C THR A 336 47.49 -10.06 4.62
N GLY A 337 46.56 -9.27 4.09
CA GLY A 337 45.76 -9.61 2.92
C GLY A 337 44.52 -10.49 3.20
N SER A 338 44.37 -10.99 4.44
CA SER A 338 43.11 -11.60 4.90
C SER A 338 42.08 -10.53 5.27
N TRP A 339 40.80 -10.82 5.06
CA TRP A 339 39.70 -9.93 5.42
C TRP A 339 39.08 -10.34 6.76
N VAL A 340 38.69 -9.35 7.55
CA VAL A 340 38.08 -9.51 8.89
C VAL A 340 36.94 -8.52 9.06
N VAL A 341 35.98 -8.85 9.93
CA VAL A 341 34.94 -7.90 10.36
C VAL A 341 35.32 -7.34 11.71
N ARG A 342 35.79 -6.09 11.71
CA ARG A 342 36.18 -5.36 12.91
C ARG A 342 34.95 -4.82 13.63
N LEU A 343 34.73 -5.31 14.84
CA LEU A 343 33.71 -4.85 15.77
C LEU A 343 34.28 -3.82 16.75
N LYS A 344 33.46 -2.83 17.09
CA LYS A 344 33.76 -1.86 18.14
C LYS A 344 32.61 -1.80 19.14
N PHE A 345 32.87 -2.15 20.39
CA PHE A 345 31.85 -2.12 21.44
C PHE A 345 31.72 -0.75 22.11
N ASN A 346 30.57 -0.49 22.73
CA ASN A 346 30.41 0.60 23.68
C ASN A 346 31.18 0.29 24.99
N SER A 347 31.25 1.23 25.92
CA SER A 347 32.04 1.06 27.15
C SER A 347 31.60 -0.13 28.01
N ALA A 348 30.30 -0.45 28.05
CA ALA A 348 29.79 -1.59 28.82
C ALA A 348 30.09 -2.93 28.12
N GLY A 349 29.96 -2.99 26.79
CA GLY A 349 30.35 -4.17 26.01
C GLY A 349 31.86 -4.40 26.05
N ALA A 350 32.67 -3.34 26.00
CA ALA A 350 34.12 -3.46 26.16
C ALA A 350 34.51 -4.01 27.55
N GLU A 351 33.84 -3.58 28.62
CA GLU A 351 34.07 -4.11 29.97
C GLU A 351 33.63 -5.58 30.09
N ALA A 352 32.45 -5.91 29.57
CA ALA A 352 31.93 -7.29 29.54
C ALA A 352 32.83 -8.24 28.73
N PHE A 353 33.25 -7.84 27.52
CA PHE A 353 34.13 -8.66 26.66
C PHE A 353 35.51 -8.85 27.30
N SER A 354 36.02 -7.82 27.96
CA SER A 354 37.32 -7.90 28.65
C SER A 354 37.26 -8.77 29.91
N ALA A 355 36.12 -8.80 30.61
CA ALA A 355 35.88 -9.73 31.73
C ALA A 355 35.71 -11.18 31.25
N LEU A 356 34.90 -11.39 30.20
CA LEU A 356 34.71 -12.67 29.52
C LEU A 356 36.05 -13.26 29.08
N THR A 357 36.82 -12.53 28.27
CA THR A 357 38.10 -13.02 27.72
C THR A 357 39.14 -13.32 28.81
N THR A 358 39.21 -12.50 29.87
CA THR A 358 40.09 -12.76 31.04
C THR A 358 39.74 -14.05 31.78
N ARG A 359 38.47 -14.44 31.80
CA ARG A 359 38.00 -15.67 32.45
C ARG A 359 38.31 -16.90 31.59
N ILE A 360 37.89 -16.89 30.32
CA ILE A 360 38.03 -18.06 29.44
C ILE A 360 39.48 -18.34 29.02
N SER A 361 40.36 -17.34 29.01
CA SER A 361 41.80 -17.55 28.75
C SER A 361 42.55 -18.31 29.84
N THR A 362 41.86 -18.78 30.88
CA THR A 362 42.40 -19.65 31.94
C THR A 362 41.80 -21.05 31.94
N LEU A 363 40.89 -21.34 31.00
CA LEU A 363 40.18 -22.61 30.89
C LEU A 363 40.87 -23.53 29.87
N GLU A 364 40.59 -24.83 29.97
CA GLU A 364 41.01 -25.81 28.97
C GLU A 364 40.05 -25.81 27.77
N ALA A 365 40.54 -26.21 26.59
CA ALA A 365 39.74 -26.31 25.38
C ALA A 365 38.61 -27.36 25.52
N PRO A 366 37.41 -27.13 24.94
CA PRO A 366 37.05 -25.97 24.11
C PRO A 366 36.57 -24.74 24.90
N ARG A 367 36.60 -24.75 26.24
CA ARG A 367 36.06 -23.65 27.06
C ARG A 367 36.89 -22.36 27.05
N ASN A 368 38.07 -22.37 26.43
CA ASN A 368 38.81 -21.16 26.05
C ASN A 368 38.38 -20.59 24.68
N GLN A 369 37.52 -21.27 23.93
CA GLN A 369 36.94 -20.74 22.69
C GLN A 369 35.75 -19.83 22.96
N PHE A 370 35.60 -18.84 22.10
CA PHE A 370 34.54 -17.85 22.14
C PHE A 370 33.80 -17.82 20.79
N ALA A 371 32.49 -18.09 20.78
CA ALA A 371 31.69 -18.19 19.57
C ALA A 371 30.95 -16.89 19.24
N ALA A 372 31.17 -16.38 18.03
CA ALA A 372 30.35 -15.35 17.39
C ALA A 372 29.17 -16.03 16.68
N VAL A 373 27.97 -15.93 17.26
CA VAL A 373 26.73 -16.51 16.75
C VAL A 373 25.92 -15.42 16.04
N LEU A 374 25.42 -15.70 14.84
CA LEU A 374 24.52 -14.83 14.09
C LEU A 374 23.24 -15.59 13.73
N ASP A 375 22.09 -15.06 14.14
CA ASP A 375 20.76 -15.61 13.81
C ASP A 375 20.61 -17.12 14.08
N GLY A 376 21.29 -17.59 15.13
CA GLY A 376 21.31 -18.97 15.60
C GLY A 376 22.53 -19.80 15.20
N LEU A 377 23.33 -19.40 14.20
CA LEU A 377 24.46 -20.17 13.65
C LEU A 377 25.82 -19.63 14.10
N VAL A 378 26.81 -20.50 14.33
CA VAL A 378 28.19 -20.06 14.60
C VAL A 378 28.85 -19.60 13.29
N ILE A 379 29.29 -18.33 13.27
CA ILE A 379 30.06 -17.76 12.17
C ILE A 379 31.55 -18.09 12.37
N THR A 380 32.07 -17.86 13.58
CA THR A 380 33.45 -18.22 13.98
C THR A 380 33.51 -18.57 15.47
N ALA A 381 34.50 -19.39 15.86
CA ALA A 381 34.76 -19.76 17.26
C ALA A 381 36.28 -19.75 17.59
N PRO A 382 36.97 -18.58 17.55
CA PRO A 382 38.39 -18.49 17.89
C PRO A 382 38.70 -18.88 19.34
N SER A 383 39.90 -19.42 19.58
CA SER A 383 40.48 -19.58 20.92
C SER A 383 40.96 -18.25 21.48
N VAL A 384 40.79 -18.06 22.78
CA VAL A 384 41.16 -16.83 23.50
C VAL A 384 42.31 -17.13 24.45
N ASP A 385 43.53 -16.86 23.99
CA ASP A 385 44.76 -17.13 24.77
C ASP A 385 45.24 -15.91 25.58
N GLN A 386 44.64 -14.73 25.35
CA GLN A 386 44.95 -13.47 26.04
C GLN A 386 43.71 -12.61 26.24
N ARG A 387 43.79 -11.63 27.15
CA ARG A 387 42.75 -10.64 27.41
C ARG A 387 42.64 -9.63 26.26
N PHE A 388 41.44 -9.45 25.72
CA PHE A 388 41.16 -8.47 24.65
C PHE A 388 40.57 -7.15 25.18
N GLY A 389 40.54 -6.14 24.29
CA GLY A 389 40.08 -4.78 24.55
C GLY A 389 38.66 -4.48 24.04
N ALA A 390 38.43 -3.24 23.61
CA ALA A 390 37.13 -2.74 23.13
C ALA A 390 36.88 -2.94 21.62
N ASP A 391 37.97 -3.10 20.86
CA ASP A 391 37.97 -3.39 19.43
C ASP A 391 38.30 -4.89 19.25
N VAL A 392 37.52 -5.60 18.42
CA VAL A 392 37.56 -7.06 18.28
C VAL A 392 37.39 -7.44 16.80
N ASP A 393 38.31 -8.22 16.24
CA ASP A 393 38.21 -8.68 14.85
C ASP A 393 37.60 -10.09 14.79
N ILE A 394 36.52 -10.25 14.00
CA ILE A 394 36.03 -11.58 13.61
C ILE A 394 36.93 -12.09 12.49
N GLU A 395 37.81 -13.03 12.82
CA GLU A 395 38.70 -13.71 11.87
C GLU A 395 38.10 -15.01 11.32
N GLY A 396 38.20 -15.22 10.01
CA GLY A 396 37.65 -16.38 9.32
C GLY A 396 38.02 -16.40 7.83
N SER A 397 37.41 -17.31 7.06
CA SER A 397 37.64 -17.50 5.62
C SER A 397 36.93 -16.46 4.73
N PHE A 398 36.88 -15.19 5.16
CA PHE A 398 36.14 -14.14 4.49
C PHE A 398 36.82 -13.65 3.19
N THR A 399 35.98 -13.30 2.21
CA THR A 399 36.36 -12.45 1.06
C THR A 399 36.04 -10.99 1.41
N GLN A 400 36.48 -10.04 0.58
CA GLN A 400 36.04 -8.65 0.71
C GLN A 400 34.51 -8.54 0.74
N GLU A 401 33.84 -9.22 -0.19
CA GLU A 401 32.40 -9.19 -0.37
C GLU A 401 31.65 -9.80 0.81
N SER A 402 32.11 -10.95 1.35
CA SER A 402 31.44 -11.58 2.50
C SER A 402 31.73 -10.87 3.83
N SER A 403 32.92 -10.29 4.03
CA SER A 403 33.17 -9.43 5.20
C SER A 403 32.44 -8.09 5.11
N GLU A 404 32.26 -7.53 3.92
CA GLU A 404 31.49 -6.30 3.70
C GLU A 404 29.98 -6.53 3.92
N ALA A 405 29.41 -7.61 3.38
CA ALA A 405 28.03 -8.02 3.63
C ALA A 405 27.77 -8.27 5.13
N LEU A 406 28.64 -9.03 5.80
CA LEU A 406 28.54 -9.28 7.24
C LEU A 406 28.70 -7.99 8.07
N ALA A 407 29.64 -7.11 7.70
CA ALA A 407 29.80 -5.83 8.38
C ALA A 407 28.56 -4.94 8.26
N GLN A 408 27.98 -4.83 7.06
CA GLN A 408 26.72 -4.09 6.84
C GLN A 408 25.57 -4.71 7.66
N GLN A 409 25.40 -6.03 7.59
CA GLN A 409 24.37 -6.76 8.34
C GLN A 409 24.44 -6.48 9.86
N LEU A 410 25.66 -6.45 10.43
CA LEU A 410 25.89 -6.13 11.83
C LEU A 410 25.75 -4.63 12.17
N GLN A 411 26.11 -3.74 11.25
CA GLN A 411 26.15 -2.28 11.50
C GLN A 411 24.77 -1.67 11.74
N PHE A 412 23.72 -2.16 11.07
CA PHE A 412 22.34 -1.66 11.25
C PHE A 412 21.59 -2.33 12.41
N GLY A 413 22.24 -3.25 13.12
CA GLY A 413 21.70 -3.93 14.28
C GLY A 413 20.60 -4.97 13.97
N ALA A 414 20.22 -5.68 15.02
CA ALA A 414 19.24 -6.76 14.93
C ALA A 414 17.81 -6.25 14.73
N LEU A 415 17.03 -6.94 13.89
CA LEU A 415 15.58 -6.75 13.81
C LEU A 415 14.94 -7.16 15.16
N PRO A 416 13.92 -6.43 15.66
CA PRO A 416 13.27 -6.73 16.94
C PRO A 416 12.46 -8.04 16.92
N VAL A 417 12.14 -8.55 15.72
CA VAL A 417 11.52 -9.85 15.45
C VAL A 417 12.11 -10.41 14.15
N SER A 418 12.16 -11.74 14.00
CA SER A 418 12.50 -12.36 12.70
C SER A 418 11.27 -12.46 11.79
N PHE A 419 11.49 -12.61 10.49
CA PHE A 419 10.45 -12.64 9.47
C PHE A 419 10.52 -13.91 8.63
N VAL A 420 9.41 -14.25 7.97
CA VAL A 420 9.35 -15.21 6.86
C VAL A 420 8.90 -14.52 5.59
N VAL A 421 9.49 -14.90 4.46
CA VAL A 421 8.96 -14.58 3.13
C VAL A 421 7.67 -15.37 2.93
N GLN A 422 6.53 -14.67 2.95
CA GLN A 422 5.21 -15.24 2.69
C GLN A 422 4.91 -15.34 1.20
N THR A 423 5.40 -14.38 0.41
CA THR A 423 5.17 -14.31 -1.04
C THR A 423 6.34 -13.58 -1.69
N GLN A 424 6.79 -14.09 -2.83
CA GLN A 424 7.80 -13.46 -3.68
C GLN A 424 7.26 -13.42 -5.11
N ASP A 425 6.81 -12.24 -5.55
CA ASP A 425 6.30 -12.01 -6.90
C ASP A 425 7.40 -11.35 -7.75
N GLN A 426 7.67 -11.88 -8.95
CA GLN A 426 8.65 -11.31 -9.87
C GLN A 426 7.99 -10.93 -11.21
N VAL A 427 8.09 -9.65 -11.59
CA VAL A 427 7.47 -9.06 -12.78
C VAL A 427 8.55 -8.51 -13.70
N SER A 428 8.49 -8.80 -15.01
CA SER A 428 9.44 -8.24 -15.98
C SER A 428 9.08 -6.80 -16.38
N ALA A 429 10.08 -5.93 -16.49
CA ALA A 429 9.92 -4.53 -16.90
C ALA A 429 9.29 -4.37 -18.30
N THR A 430 9.52 -5.32 -19.20
CA THR A 430 8.88 -5.36 -20.52
C THR A 430 7.37 -5.53 -20.42
N LEU A 431 6.90 -6.45 -19.56
CA LEU A 431 5.47 -6.69 -19.36
C LEU A 431 4.76 -5.48 -18.74
N GLY A 432 5.37 -4.85 -17.73
CA GLY A 432 4.82 -3.65 -17.08
C GLY A 432 4.74 -2.44 -18.01
N SER A 433 5.79 -2.19 -18.81
CA SER A 433 5.82 -1.07 -19.76
C SER A 433 4.80 -1.20 -20.91
N ASP A 434 4.62 -2.40 -21.47
CA ASP A 434 3.57 -2.66 -22.47
C ASP A 434 2.16 -2.57 -21.86
N GLN A 435 1.96 -3.05 -20.62
CA GLN A 435 0.68 -2.93 -19.92
C GLN A 435 0.33 -1.46 -19.61
N LEU A 436 1.29 -0.64 -19.15
CA LEU A 436 1.10 0.81 -18.97
C LEU A 436 0.68 1.47 -20.28
N ARG A 437 1.41 1.19 -21.38
CA ARG A 437 1.13 1.74 -22.71
C ARG A 437 -0.28 1.38 -23.18
N ASN A 438 -0.68 0.13 -23.03
CA ASN A 438 -2.02 -0.33 -23.42
C ASN A 438 -3.12 0.29 -22.54
N GLY A 439 -2.88 0.44 -21.23
CA GLY A 439 -3.79 1.14 -20.31
C GLY A 439 -3.97 2.62 -20.66
N LEU A 440 -2.89 3.33 -20.99
CA LEU A 440 -2.94 4.73 -21.44
C LEU A 440 -3.68 4.88 -22.78
N ILE A 441 -3.51 3.96 -23.72
CA ILE A 441 -4.28 3.94 -24.99
C ILE A 441 -5.77 3.72 -24.71
N ALA A 442 -6.14 2.75 -23.86
CA ALA A 442 -7.52 2.51 -23.48
C ALA A 442 -8.17 3.72 -22.78
N GLY A 443 -7.44 4.36 -21.85
CA GLY A 443 -7.87 5.59 -21.18
C GLY A 443 -8.06 6.77 -22.14
N LEU A 444 -7.16 6.93 -23.13
CA LEU A 444 -7.27 7.96 -24.16
C LEU A 444 -8.49 7.73 -25.06
N VAL A 445 -8.73 6.48 -25.51
CA VAL A 445 -9.92 6.14 -26.31
C VAL A 445 -11.20 6.40 -25.50
N GLY A 446 -11.25 6.00 -24.23
CA GLY A 446 -12.37 6.28 -23.34
C GLY A 446 -12.63 7.79 -23.18
N LEU A 447 -11.57 8.58 -22.94
CA LEU A 447 -11.65 10.04 -22.85
C LEU A 447 -12.19 10.67 -24.15
N VAL A 448 -11.70 10.25 -25.31
CA VAL A 448 -12.17 10.74 -26.62
C VAL A 448 -13.65 10.42 -26.83
N LEU A 449 -14.11 9.22 -26.46
CA LEU A 449 -15.53 8.84 -26.56
C LEU A 449 -16.42 9.67 -25.62
N VAL A 450 -16.01 9.87 -24.37
CA VAL A 450 -16.72 10.72 -23.39
C VAL A 450 -16.79 12.18 -23.87
N VAL A 451 -15.67 12.71 -24.37
CA VAL A 451 -15.60 14.08 -24.93
C VAL A 451 -16.51 14.20 -26.15
N ALA A 452 -16.44 13.28 -27.12
CA ALA A 452 -17.28 13.30 -28.31
C ALA A 452 -18.78 13.21 -27.98
N TYR A 453 -19.17 12.29 -27.09
CA TYR A 453 -20.54 12.19 -26.59
C TYR A 453 -21.01 13.51 -25.95
N SER A 454 -20.18 14.12 -25.09
CA SER A 454 -20.54 15.36 -24.41
C SER A 454 -20.69 16.55 -25.37
N LEU A 455 -19.85 16.63 -26.41
CA LEU A 455 -19.96 17.65 -27.47
C LEU A 455 -21.21 17.47 -28.33
N VAL A 456 -21.61 16.23 -28.65
CA VAL A 456 -22.84 15.96 -29.40
C VAL A 456 -24.09 16.28 -28.57
N GLN A 457 -24.15 15.80 -27.33
CA GLN A 457 -25.34 15.89 -26.46
C GLN A 457 -25.53 17.27 -25.80
N TYR A 458 -24.44 17.98 -25.51
CA TYR A 458 -24.46 19.26 -24.77
C TYR A 458 -23.91 20.45 -25.57
N ARG A 459 -23.42 20.23 -26.79
CA ARG A 459 -22.99 21.29 -27.74
C ARG A 459 -21.96 22.23 -27.10
N ALA A 460 -22.20 23.54 -27.05
CA ALA A 460 -21.27 24.49 -26.45
C ALA A 460 -21.03 24.28 -24.93
N LEU A 461 -21.91 23.56 -24.22
CA LEU A 461 -21.68 23.18 -22.82
C LEU A 461 -20.71 21.98 -22.70
N GLY A 462 -20.48 21.22 -23.78
CA GLY A 462 -19.41 20.22 -23.84
C GLY A 462 -18.02 20.83 -23.68
N LEU A 463 -17.84 22.12 -23.98
CA LEU A 463 -16.60 22.84 -23.66
C LEU A 463 -16.41 23.00 -22.13
N VAL A 464 -17.49 23.00 -21.35
CA VAL A 464 -17.42 23.03 -19.88
C VAL A 464 -17.09 21.65 -19.33
N THR A 465 -17.65 20.55 -19.87
CA THR A 465 -17.24 19.19 -19.47
C THR A 465 -15.78 18.92 -19.81
N ILE A 466 -15.31 19.30 -21.00
CA ILE A 466 -13.88 19.23 -21.37
C ILE A 466 -13.03 20.03 -20.38
N GLY A 467 -13.41 21.28 -20.07
CA GLY A 467 -12.69 22.11 -19.11
C GLY A 467 -12.63 21.49 -17.70
N SER A 468 -13.73 20.87 -17.25
CA SER A 468 -13.80 20.16 -15.97
C SER A 468 -12.95 18.90 -15.96
N LEU A 469 -12.95 18.10 -17.04
CA LEU A 469 -12.11 16.90 -17.19
C LEU A 469 -10.62 17.24 -17.23
N VAL A 470 -10.22 18.29 -17.97
CA VAL A 470 -8.82 18.75 -18.03
C VAL A 470 -8.36 19.25 -16.66
N LEU A 471 -9.20 19.99 -15.94
CA LEU A 471 -8.92 20.42 -14.58
C LEU A 471 -8.84 19.25 -13.58
N ALA A 472 -9.74 18.29 -13.67
CA ALA A 472 -9.71 17.08 -12.85
C ALA A 472 -8.43 16.28 -13.11
N ALA A 473 -8.04 16.08 -14.37
CA ALA A 473 -6.78 15.43 -14.75
C ALA A 473 -5.56 16.19 -14.19
N ALA A 474 -5.53 17.53 -14.30
CA ALA A 474 -4.44 18.34 -13.75
C ALA A 474 -4.35 18.28 -12.21
N LEU A 475 -5.49 18.30 -11.51
CA LEU A 475 -5.54 18.16 -10.04
C LEU A 475 -5.15 16.75 -9.60
N ASN A 476 -5.66 15.70 -10.27
CA ASN A 476 -5.27 14.32 -10.02
C ASN A 476 -3.76 14.14 -10.21
N TYR A 477 -3.19 14.64 -11.31
CA TYR A 477 -1.76 14.56 -11.59
C TYR A 477 -0.93 15.31 -10.53
N GLY A 478 -1.29 16.55 -10.21
CA GLY A 478 -0.59 17.34 -9.19
C GLY A 478 -0.65 16.71 -7.79
N VAL A 479 -1.78 16.11 -7.42
CA VAL A 479 -1.92 15.38 -6.15
C VAL A 479 -1.14 14.07 -6.16
N LEU A 480 -1.09 13.34 -7.28
CA LEU A 480 -0.24 12.15 -7.42
C LEU A 480 1.25 12.49 -7.25
N LEU A 481 1.75 13.57 -7.87
CA LEU A 481 3.12 14.05 -7.66
C LEU A 481 3.39 14.39 -6.17
N LEU A 482 2.45 15.12 -5.55
CA LEU A 482 2.56 15.52 -4.14
C LEU A 482 2.58 14.31 -3.19
N LEU A 483 1.78 13.28 -3.46
CA LEU A 483 1.73 12.04 -2.67
C LEU A 483 2.93 11.12 -2.94
N SER A 484 3.45 11.12 -4.17
CA SER A 484 4.68 10.38 -4.52
C SER A 484 5.87 10.92 -3.73
N TRP A 485 5.99 12.24 -3.60
CA TRP A 485 7.00 12.89 -2.76
C TRP A 485 6.74 12.76 -1.24
N LEU A 486 5.51 13.04 -0.77
CA LEU A 486 5.22 13.10 0.68
C LEU A 486 4.99 11.73 1.36
N GLN A 487 4.59 10.70 0.61
CA GLN A 487 4.22 9.39 1.16
C GLN A 487 4.91 8.21 0.45
N GLY A 488 5.81 8.48 -0.52
CA GLY A 488 6.42 7.45 -1.36
C GLY A 488 5.44 6.81 -2.35
N PHE A 489 4.24 7.38 -2.57
CA PHE A 489 3.19 6.73 -3.37
C PHE A 489 3.66 6.45 -4.81
N ARG A 490 3.73 5.16 -5.15
CA ARG A 490 3.98 4.67 -6.51
C ARG A 490 2.69 4.27 -7.21
N LEU A 491 2.50 4.73 -8.45
CA LEU A 491 1.31 4.47 -9.27
C LEU A 491 1.39 3.08 -9.91
N SER A 492 0.48 2.17 -9.54
CA SER A 492 0.38 0.82 -10.13
C SER A 492 -0.54 0.76 -11.34
N LEU A 493 -0.53 -0.35 -12.09
CA LEU A 493 -1.48 -0.63 -13.18
C LEU A 493 -2.93 -0.54 -12.68
N ALA A 494 -3.18 -1.18 -11.54
CA ALA A 494 -4.48 -1.11 -10.86
C ALA A 494 -4.81 0.34 -10.43
N GLY A 495 -3.82 1.11 -9.99
CA GLY A 495 -3.95 2.55 -9.79
C GLY A 495 -4.37 3.31 -11.07
N VAL A 496 -3.75 3.02 -12.21
CA VAL A 496 -4.12 3.57 -13.54
C VAL A 496 -5.54 3.17 -13.94
N ALA A 497 -5.97 1.93 -13.68
CA ALA A 497 -7.36 1.52 -13.92
C ALA A 497 -8.36 2.36 -13.10
N GLY A 498 -8.02 2.72 -11.85
CA GLY A 498 -8.81 3.67 -11.04
C GLY A 498 -8.88 5.07 -11.65
N LEU A 499 -7.78 5.57 -12.22
CA LEU A 499 -7.76 6.84 -12.97
C LEU A 499 -8.63 6.79 -14.23
N ILE A 500 -8.69 5.65 -14.92
CA ILE A 500 -9.55 5.46 -16.11
C ILE A 500 -11.04 5.44 -15.69
N VAL A 501 -11.39 4.73 -14.63
CA VAL A 501 -12.77 4.71 -14.08
C VAL A 501 -13.22 6.11 -13.67
N ALA A 502 -12.33 6.93 -13.09
CA ALA A 502 -12.62 8.30 -12.71
C ALA A 502 -13.06 9.21 -13.87
N ILE A 503 -12.63 8.93 -15.12
CA ILE A 503 -13.09 9.68 -16.32
C ILE A 503 -14.60 9.48 -16.53
N GLY A 504 -15.13 8.29 -16.21
CA GLY A 504 -16.56 7.99 -16.25
C GLY A 504 -17.33 8.64 -15.11
N VAL A 505 -16.81 8.53 -13.87
CA VAL A 505 -17.46 9.09 -12.66
C VAL A 505 -17.58 10.62 -12.76
N THR A 506 -16.47 11.31 -13.07
CA THR A 506 -16.47 12.77 -13.26
C THR A 506 -17.45 13.23 -14.35
N ALA A 507 -17.57 12.47 -15.45
CA ALA A 507 -18.50 12.78 -16.52
C ALA A 507 -19.99 12.65 -16.07
N ASP A 508 -20.33 11.66 -15.26
CA ASP A 508 -21.69 11.50 -14.71
C ASP A 508 -22.08 12.70 -13.82
N SER A 509 -21.19 13.15 -12.94
CA SER A 509 -21.42 14.33 -12.10
C SER A 509 -21.75 15.59 -12.90
N PHE A 510 -21.09 15.81 -14.05
CA PHE A 510 -21.41 16.95 -14.92
C PHE A 510 -22.73 16.75 -15.68
N ILE A 511 -23.01 15.53 -16.15
CA ILE A 511 -24.26 15.15 -16.84
C ILE A 511 -25.47 15.33 -15.90
N LEU A 512 -25.39 14.82 -14.68
CA LEU A 512 -26.43 14.96 -13.65
C LEU A 512 -26.72 16.42 -13.32
N PHE A 513 -25.69 17.29 -13.26
CA PHE A 513 -25.91 18.72 -13.09
C PHE A 513 -26.61 19.34 -14.31
N PHE A 514 -26.17 19.04 -15.53
CA PHE A 514 -26.70 19.67 -16.74
C PHE A 514 -28.15 19.29 -17.02
N GLU A 515 -28.54 18.02 -16.83
CA GLU A 515 -29.93 17.60 -16.98
C GLU A 515 -30.84 18.21 -15.91
N ARG A 516 -30.38 18.38 -14.67
CA ARG A 516 -31.17 19.10 -13.64
C ARG A 516 -31.29 20.60 -13.89
N VAL A 517 -30.38 21.21 -14.67
CA VAL A 517 -30.58 22.58 -15.18
C VAL A 517 -31.54 22.60 -16.37
N ARG A 518 -31.50 21.60 -17.27
CA ARG A 518 -32.46 21.44 -18.37
C ARG A 518 -33.91 21.23 -17.87
N ASP A 519 -34.10 20.45 -16.81
CA ASP A 519 -35.39 20.30 -16.11
C ASP A 519 -35.97 21.67 -15.72
N GLU A 520 -35.20 22.49 -14.98
CA GLU A 520 -35.67 23.79 -14.48
C GLU A 520 -35.97 24.79 -15.62
N ILE A 521 -35.32 24.65 -16.79
CA ILE A 521 -35.62 25.45 -18.00
C ILE A 521 -36.92 24.94 -18.66
N ARG A 522 -37.15 23.63 -18.71
CA ARG A 522 -38.40 23.03 -19.19
C ARG A 522 -39.60 23.43 -18.31
N ASP A 523 -39.39 23.50 -16.99
CA ASP A 523 -40.31 24.06 -15.99
C ASP A 523 -40.54 25.58 -16.16
N GLY A 524 -39.83 26.24 -17.10
CA GLY A 524 -40.06 27.63 -17.50
C GLY A 524 -39.29 28.68 -16.70
N ARG A 525 -38.24 28.30 -15.94
CA ARG A 525 -37.37 29.28 -15.27
C ARG A 525 -36.40 29.95 -16.24
N ILE A 526 -36.06 31.20 -15.97
CA ILE A 526 -34.94 31.89 -16.63
C ILE A 526 -33.62 31.18 -16.32
N LEU A 527 -32.72 31.08 -17.30
CA LEU A 527 -31.48 30.28 -17.19
C LEU A 527 -30.67 30.57 -15.91
N SER A 528 -30.49 31.84 -15.55
CA SER A 528 -29.75 32.25 -14.36
C SER A 528 -30.39 31.82 -13.02
N SER A 529 -31.70 31.55 -13.01
CA SER A 529 -32.41 30.96 -11.87
C SER A 529 -32.49 29.44 -11.97
N ALA A 530 -32.53 28.89 -13.18
CA ALA A 530 -32.51 27.46 -13.44
C ALA A 530 -31.18 26.82 -12.99
N VAL A 531 -30.06 27.50 -13.21
CA VAL A 531 -28.73 27.04 -12.76
C VAL A 531 -28.65 26.89 -11.24
N GLU A 532 -29.06 27.89 -10.46
CA GLU A 532 -29.00 27.85 -8.99
C GLU A 532 -30.02 26.85 -8.40
N ALA A 533 -31.22 26.74 -8.99
CA ALA A 533 -32.23 25.75 -8.56
C ALA A 533 -31.82 24.31 -8.90
N GLY A 534 -31.32 24.10 -10.13
CA GLY A 534 -30.78 22.82 -10.60
C GLY A 534 -29.56 22.39 -9.79
N TRP A 535 -28.66 23.31 -9.46
CA TRP A 535 -27.54 23.08 -8.54
C TRP A 535 -27.99 22.58 -7.17
N HIS A 536 -28.99 23.24 -6.58
CA HIS A 536 -29.54 22.85 -5.28
C HIS A 536 -30.14 21.43 -5.26
N ARG A 537 -30.68 20.95 -6.39
CA ARG A 537 -31.11 19.55 -6.59
C ARG A 537 -29.91 18.63 -6.86
N ALA A 538 -29.15 18.88 -7.92
CA ALA A 538 -28.08 18.03 -8.44
C ALA A 538 -27.00 17.70 -7.40
N ARG A 539 -26.54 18.70 -6.64
CA ARG A 539 -25.49 18.53 -5.63
C ARG A 539 -25.80 17.44 -4.59
N ARG A 540 -27.08 17.15 -4.31
CA ARG A 540 -27.47 16.08 -3.38
C ARG A 540 -27.37 14.70 -4.03
N THR A 541 -27.67 14.58 -5.32
CA THR A 541 -27.53 13.32 -6.06
C THR A 541 -26.05 13.00 -6.27
N ILE A 542 -25.26 13.98 -6.72
CA ILE A 542 -23.82 13.87 -6.96
C ILE A 542 -23.10 13.41 -5.68
N LEU A 543 -23.22 14.17 -4.58
CA LEU A 543 -22.62 13.81 -3.28
C LEU A 543 -23.07 12.47 -2.70
N VAL A 544 -24.20 11.90 -3.13
CA VAL A 544 -24.64 10.55 -2.72
C VAL A 544 -24.03 9.47 -3.62
N SER A 545 -23.92 9.72 -4.93
CA SER A 545 -23.20 8.83 -5.85
C SER A 545 -21.72 8.72 -5.46
N ASP A 546 -21.08 9.87 -5.26
CA ASP A 546 -19.67 9.98 -4.89
C ASP A 546 -19.40 9.38 -3.50
N ALA A 547 -20.33 9.53 -2.55
CA ALA A 547 -20.20 8.89 -1.24
C ALA A 547 -20.25 7.36 -1.31
N VAL A 548 -20.99 6.76 -2.26
CA VAL A 548 -21.01 5.31 -2.48
C VAL A 548 -19.71 4.84 -3.17
N SER A 549 -19.22 5.61 -4.14
CA SER A 549 -17.89 5.39 -4.76
C SER A 549 -16.78 5.42 -3.71
N LEU A 550 -16.74 6.48 -2.89
CA LEU A 550 -15.74 6.69 -1.85
C LEU A 550 -15.86 5.66 -0.71
N LEU A 551 -17.07 5.25 -0.31
CA LEU A 551 -17.26 4.18 0.66
C LEU A 551 -16.69 2.85 0.14
N SER A 552 -16.93 2.54 -1.14
CA SER A 552 -16.39 1.34 -1.80
C SER A 552 -14.85 1.39 -1.85
N ALA A 553 -14.28 2.56 -2.17
CA ALA A 553 -12.84 2.80 -2.12
C ALA A 553 -12.26 2.57 -0.70
N VAL A 554 -12.90 3.09 0.34
CA VAL A 554 -12.44 2.92 1.73
C VAL A 554 -12.50 1.45 2.17
N VAL A 555 -13.57 0.73 1.83
CA VAL A 555 -13.70 -0.71 2.15
C VAL A 555 -12.62 -1.53 1.45
N LEU A 556 -12.39 -1.29 0.15
CA LEU A 556 -11.33 -1.96 -0.60
C LEU A 556 -9.93 -1.59 -0.07
N TYR A 557 -9.68 -0.33 0.31
CA TYR A 557 -8.38 0.11 0.82
C TYR A 557 -8.02 -0.49 2.19
N VAL A 558 -9.02 -0.81 3.01
CA VAL A 558 -8.84 -1.43 4.34
C VAL A 558 -8.73 -2.96 4.26
N LEU A 559 -9.48 -3.61 3.36
CA LEU A 559 -9.56 -5.07 3.28
C LEU A 559 -8.64 -5.71 2.23
N ALA A 560 -8.18 -4.97 1.22
CA ALA A 560 -7.37 -5.52 0.14
C ALA A 560 -5.86 -5.24 0.31
N VAL A 561 -5.05 -6.08 -0.32
CA VAL A 561 -3.58 -6.06 -0.29
C VAL A 561 -3.03 -5.80 -1.69
N GLY A 562 -1.80 -5.30 -1.79
CA GLY A 562 -1.10 -5.08 -3.07
C GLY A 562 -1.88 -4.19 -4.04
N ASN A 563 -1.91 -4.59 -5.32
CA ASN A 563 -2.39 -3.75 -6.43
C ASN A 563 -3.85 -3.29 -6.26
N VAL A 564 -4.73 -4.11 -5.66
CA VAL A 564 -6.14 -3.74 -5.42
C VAL A 564 -6.26 -2.57 -4.43
N ARG A 565 -5.36 -2.48 -3.45
CA ARG A 565 -5.28 -1.34 -2.52
C ARG A 565 -4.84 -0.06 -3.25
N GLY A 566 -3.99 -0.19 -4.27
CA GLY A 566 -3.60 0.91 -5.16
C GLY A 566 -4.76 1.45 -6.01
N PHE A 567 -5.57 0.56 -6.62
CA PHE A 567 -6.82 0.93 -7.32
C PHE A 567 -7.79 1.67 -6.39
N ALA A 568 -7.99 1.14 -5.17
CA ALA A 568 -8.88 1.73 -4.19
C ALA A 568 -8.43 3.14 -3.77
N TYR A 569 -7.12 3.35 -3.60
CA TYR A 569 -6.54 4.64 -3.23
C TYR A 569 -6.71 5.70 -4.33
N THR A 570 -6.42 5.37 -5.61
CA THR A 570 -6.61 6.33 -6.72
C THR A 570 -8.09 6.63 -6.98
N LEU A 571 -8.99 5.64 -6.84
CA LEU A 571 -10.43 5.84 -6.99
C LEU A 571 -11.02 6.71 -5.87
N GLY A 572 -10.54 6.56 -4.63
CA GLY A 572 -10.91 7.42 -3.51
C GLY A 572 -10.48 8.88 -3.70
N ILE A 573 -9.21 9.10 -4.06
CA ILE A 573 -8.66 10.46 -4.31
C ILE A 573 -9.37 11.15 -5.47
N THR A 574 -9.57 10.46 -6.59
CA THR A 574 -10.22 11.02 -7.78
C THR A 574 -11.67 11.40 -7.52
N THR A 575 -12.41 10.62 -6.72
CA THR A 575 -13.79 10.93 -6.31
C THR A 575 -13.84 12.19 -5.42
N ILE A 576 -12.87 12.37 -4.51
CA ILE A 576 -12.76 13.62 -3.72
C ILE A 576 -12.46 14.83 -4.63
N ILE A 577 -11.61 14.64 -5.65
CA ILE A 577 -11.26 15.69 -6.62
C ILE A 577 -12.42 16.03 -7.55
N ASP A 578 -13.28 15.07 -7.93
CA ASP A 578 -14.49 15.37 -8.71
C ASP A 578 -15.45 16.28 -7.95
N VAL A 579 -15.81 15.94 -6.71
CA VAL A 579 -16.64 16.79 -5.84
C VAL A 579 -16.09 18.22 -5.75
N LEU A 580 -14.77 18.36 -5.65
CA LEU A 580 -14.09 19.66 -5.63
C LEU A 580 -14.23 20.40 -6.97
N VAL A 581 -14.02 19.73 -8.11
CA VAL A 581 -14.17 20.29 -9.46
C VAL A 581 -15.62 20.71 -9.74
N VAL A 582 -16.60 19.85 -9.43
CA VAL A 582 -18.03 20.13 -9.59
C VAL A 582 -18.44 21.41 -8.84
N VAL A 583 -18.00 21.54 -7.57
CA VAL A 583 -18.36 22.65 -6.68
C VAL A 583 -17.60 23.94 -7.00
N LEU A 584 -16.30 23.88 -7.29
CA LEU A 584 -15.45 25.07 -7.45
C LEU A 584 -15.28 25.54 -8.90
N PHE A 585 -15.42 24.64 -9.88
CA PHE A 585 -15.32 24.96 -11.31
C PHE A 585 -16.67 24.86 -12.02
N THR A 586 -17.26 23.66 -12.11
CA THR A 586 -18.37 23.39 -13.04
C THR A 586 -19.59 24.27 -12.76
N HIS A 587 -20.07 24.30 -11.51
CA HIS A 587 -21.19 25.18 -11.14
C HIS A 587 -20.85 26.68 -11.31
N PRO A 588 -19.73 27.22 -10.78
CA PRO A 588 -19.35 28.62 -10.98
C PRO A 588 -19.17 29.05 -12.44
N VAL A 589 -18.62 28.19 -13.32
CA VAL A 589 -18.49 28.46 -14.76
C VAL A 589 -19.87 28.55 -15.40
N VAL A 590 -20.77 27.58 -15.18
CA VAL A 590 -22.13 27.62 -15.74
C VAL A 590 -22.92 28.82 -15.21
N ALA A 591 -22.78 29.15 -13.92
CA ALA A 591 -23.42 30.32 -13.31
C ALA A 591 -22.87 31.69 -13.80
N LEU A 592 -21.70 31.69 -14.44
CA LEU A 592 -21.12 32.85 -15.12
C LEU A 592 -21.52 32.89 -16.60
N LEU A 593 -21.42 31.76 -17.32
CA LEU A 593 -21.85 31.62 -18.71
C LEU A 593 -23.33 31.97 -18.90
N ALA A 594 -24.20 31.57 -17.96
CA ALA A 594 -25.62 31.92 -17.92
C ALA A 594 -25.92 33.44 -17.88
N ARG A 595 -24.92 34.29 -17.64
CA ARG A 595 -25.03 35.77 -17.66
C ARG A 595 -24.56 36.39 -18.98
N THR A 596 -23.96 35.61 -19.87
CA THR A 596 -23.51 36.06 -21.19
C THR A 596 -24.67 36.12 -22.18
N LYS A 597 -24.57 36.96 -23.22
CA LYS A 597 -25.61 37.08 -24.26
C LYS A 597 -25.82 35.78 -25.06
N PHE A 598 -24.80 34.93 -25.21
CA PHE A 598 -24.88 33.71 -26.03
C PHE A 598 -25.68 32.60 -25.34
N PHE A 599 -25.34 32.27 -24.09
CA PHE A 599 -26.06 31.26 -23.31
C PHE A 599 -27.36 31.83 -22.71
N GLY A 600 -27.30 33.02 -22.08
CA GLY A 600 -28.47 33.68 -21.49
C GLY A 600 -29.52 34.13 -22.50
N GLY A 601 -29.16 34.24 -23.79
CA GLY A 601 -30.07 34.49 -24.91
C GLY A 601 -30.66 33.24 -25.56
N GLY A 602 -30.38 32.03 -25.05
CA GLY A 602 -31.01 30.79 -25.52
C GLY A 602 -30.59 30.33 -26.92
N HIS A 603 -29.41 30.72 -27.42
CA HIS A 603 -28.98 30.41 -28.79
C HIS A 603 -28.95 28.89 -29.08
N LYS A 604 -29.30 28.44 -30.30
CA LYS A 604 -29.51 27.01 -30.62
C LYS A 604 -28.29 26.12 -30.36
N LEU A 605 -27.08 26.66 -30.47
CA LEU A 605 -25.81 25.97 -30.17
C LEU A 605 -25.44 25.94 -28.67
N SER A 606 -26.15 26.69 -27.82
CA SER A 606 -25.85 26.84 -26.38
C SER A 606 -26.22 25.63 -25.52
N GLY A 607 -27.02 24.68 -26.03
CA GLY A 607 -27.52 23.53 -25.27
C GLY A 607 -28.66 23.82 -24.29
N PHE A 608 -29.04 25.10 -24.11
CA PHE A 608 -30.09 25.61 -23.20
C PHE A 608 -31.21 26.37 -23.92
N ASP A 609 -31.47 26.06 -25.19
CA ASP A 609 -32.53 26.70 -26.01
C ASP A 609 -33.95 26.38 -25.44
N PRO A 610 -34.74 27.39 -25.00
CA PRO A 610 -36.05 27.18 -24.40
C PRO A 610 -37.13 26.64 -25.35
N GLU A 611 -36.96 26.84 -26.67
CA GLU A 611 -37.86 26.31 -27.70
C GLU A 611 -37.63 24.81 -27.85
N HIS A 612 -36.38 24.40 -28.04
CA HIS A 612 -36.00 22.97 -28.17
C HIS A 612 -36.22 22.18 -26.87
N LEU A 613 -36.10 22.81 -25.69
CA LEU A 613 -36.43 22.17 -24.41
C LEU A 613 -37.94 22.03 -24.16
N GLY A 614 -38.78 22.65 -25.00
CA GLY A 614 -40.24 22.48 -25.04
C GLY A 614 -41.02 23.36 -24.06
N SER A 615 -40.37 24.31 -23.39
CA SER A 615 -40.97 25.07 -22.28
C SER A 615 -42.28 25.79 -22.69
N VAL A 616 -43.36 25.53 -21.96
CA VAL A 616 -44.70 26.06 -22.29
C VAL A 616 -44.77 27.58 -22.05
N VAL A 617 -44.05 28.07 -21.04
CA VAL A 617 -44.01 29.48 -20.65
C VAL A 617 -43.30 30.35 -21.69
N ALA A 618 -42.23 29.86 -22.35
CA ALA A 618 -41.51 30.62 -23.37
C ALA A 618 -42.38 30.82 -24.63
N ARG A 619 -43.08 29.77 -25.08
CA ARG A 619 -44.05 29.87 -26.19
C ARG A 619 -45.12 30.93 -25.91
N HIS A 620 -45.69 30.95 -24.70
CA HIS A 620 -46.70 31.94 -24.34
C HIS A 620 -46.14 33.37 -24.32
N ALA A 621 -44.96 33.58 -23.73
CA ALA A 621 -44.33 34.90 -23.60
C ALA A 621 -43.73 35.46 -24.90
N LEU A 622 -43.59 34.65 -25.95
CA LEU A 622 -43.16 35.08 -27.29
C LEU A 622 -44.34 35.32 -28.24
N HIS A 623 -45.44 34.54 -28.13
CA HIS A 623 -46.64 34.74 -28.95
C HIS A 623 -47.58 35.83 -28.43
N HIS A 624 -47.56 36.13 -27.12
CA HIS A 624 -48.24 37.29 -26.55
C HIS A 624 -47.20 38.23 -25.94
N GLY A 625 -46.97 39.36 -26.63
CA GLY A 625 -46.01 40.39 -26.26
C GLY A 625 -46.40 41.22 -25.05
N GLU A 626 -46.99 40.61 -24.03
CA GLU A 626 -47.36 41.28 -22.78
C GLU A 626 -46.11 41.63 -21.97
N HIS A 627 -45.91 42.93 -21.77
CA HIS A 627 -44.75 43.47 -21.06
C HIS A 627 -44.86 43.12 -19.56
N ARG A 628 -44.25 42.00 -19.14
CA ARG A 628 -44.27 41.55 -17.74
C ARG A 628 -43.72 42.65 -16.83
N PRO A 629 -44.54 43.26 -15.94
CA PRO A 629 -44.11 44.42 -15.18
C PRO A 629 -42.96 44.06 -14.23
N THR A 630 -41.94 44.90 -14.26
CA THR A 630 -40.72 44.77 -13.47
C THR A 630 -41.01 44.86 -11.97
N VAL A 631 -40.05 44.43 -11.14
CA VAL A 631 -40.14 44.56 -9.68
C VAL A 631 -40.24 46.03 -9.24
N ALA A 632 -39.76 46.98 -10.05
CA ALA A 632 -39.90 48.41 -9.79
C ALA A 632 -41.33 48.90 -10.07
N GLU A 633 -41.96 48.46 -11.17
CA GLU A 633 -43.33 48.83 -11.54
C GLU A 633 -44.36 48.20 -10.60
N ARG A 634 -44.19 46.92 -10.24
CA ARG A 634 -45.04 46.28 -9.21
C ARG A 634 -45.00 47.04 -7.89
N ARG A 635 -43.82 47.46 -7.44
CA ARG A 635 -43.64 48.30 -6.24
C ARG A 635 -44.14 49.74 -6.39
N ARG A 636 -44.35 50.24 -7.61
CA ARG A 636 -45.08 51.50 -7.84
C ARG A 636 -46.57 51.26 -7.73
N ALA A 637 -47.11 50.25 -8.43
CA ALA A 637 -48.51 49.86 -8.35
C ALA A 637 -48.96 49.52 -6.91
N GLU A 638 -48.17 48.77 -6.14
CA GLU A 638 -48.42 48.50 -4.71
C GLU A 638 -48.49 49.80 -3.88
N ARG A 639 -47.61 50.78 -4.16
CA ARG A 639 -47.59 52.08 -3.48
C ARG A 639 -48.70 53.02 -3.94
N GLU A 640 -49.18 52.87 -5.17
CA GLU A 640 -50.25 53.65 -5.76
C GLU A 640 -51.62 53.13 -5.30
N ALA A 641 -51.79 51.80 -5.23
CA ALA A 641 -52.93 51.15 -4.59
C ALA A 641 -53.04 51.53 -3.10
N ALA A 642 -51.95 51.40 -2.33
CA ALA A 642 -51.94 51.82 -0.92
C ALA A 642 -52.20 53.34 -0.73
N ARG A 643 -51.87 54.17 -1.74
CA ARG A 643 -52.23 55.61 -1.78
C ARG A 643 -53.69 55.86 -2.18
N GLN A 644 -54.32 54.95 -2.93
CA GLN A 644 -55.75 55.00 -3.20
C GLN A 644 -56.56 54.56 -1.97
N GLU A 645 -56.17 53.49 -1.29
CA GLU A 645 -56.77 53.06 -0.02
C GLU A 645 -56.64 54.14 1.07
N ALA A 646 -55.46 54.78 1.19
CA ALA A 646 -55.26 55.91 2.10
C ALA A 646 -56.05 57.18 1.71
N ARG A 647 -56.62 57.25 0.49
CA ARG A 647 -57.49 58.34 0.03
C ARG A 647 -58.97 58.01 0.19
N SER A 648 -59.39 56.78 -0.03
CA SER A 648 -60.77 56.35 0.24
C SER A 648 -61.07 56.31 1.73
N GLY A 649 -60.12 55.85 2.56
CA GLY A 649 -60.23 55.86 4.02
C GLY A 649 -60.29 57.24 4.68
N ALA A 650 -60.03 58.32 3.92
CA ALA A 650 -60.13 59.71 4.40
C ALA A 650 -61.51 60.36 4.10
N GLY A 651 -62.41 59.68 3.39
CA GLY A 651 -63.68 60.24 2.91
C GLY A 651 -64.93 59.95 3.76
N SER A 652 -64.83 59.12 4.80
CA SER A 652 -65.99 58.61 5.57
C SER A 652 -65.90 58.98 7.05
N GLY A 653 -65.88 60.27 7.36
CA GLY A 653 -65.45 60.75 8.69
C GLY A 653 -66.23 61.90 9.34
N GLN A 654 -67.33 62.41 8.76
CA GLN A 654 -68.13 63.45 9.43
C GLN A 654 -69.54 63.64 8.84
N THR A 655 -70.58 63.23 9.58
CA THR A 655 -71.90 63.91 9.78
C THR A 655 -72.80 63.03 10.66
N SER A 656 -72.93 63.37 11.95
CA SER A 656 -73.98 62.90 12.87
C SER A 656 -74.11 63.94 13.99
N GLY A 657 -75.35 64.32 14.32
CA GLY A 657 -75.66 65.47 15.19
C GLY A 657 -75.72 66.80 14.42
N ASP A 658 -76.69 67.69 14.63
CA ASP A 658 -77.84 67.64 15.57
C ASP A 658 -79.04 68.44 15.00
N ASP A 659 -80.06 68.61 15.85
CA ASP A 659 -81.26 69.49 15.76
C ASP A 659 -82.54 68.98 15.06
N GLU A 660 -83.66 69.56 15.50
CA GLU A 660 -84.91 68.84 15.76
C GLU A 660 -86.17 69.64 15.36
N ASN A 661 -87.22 68.91 14.94
CA ASN A 661 -88.65 69.27 15.05
C ASN A 661 -89.24 70.43 14.19
N GLY A 662 -90.52 70.32 13.81
CA GLY A 662 -91.29 71.39 13.15
C GLY A 662 -92.35 70.94 12.12
N THR A 663 -93.59 70.78 12.59
CA THR A 663 -94.90 70.71 11.86
C THR A 663 -94.98 71.50 10.54
N ASP A 664 -95.82 71.14 9.54
CA ASP A 664 -97.28 70.95 9.66
C ASP A 664 -97.91 70.28 8.41
N SER A 665 -99.23 69.95 8.47
CA SER A 665 -100.10 69.29 7.46
C SER A 665 -99.97 67.77 7.26
#